data_AF-A0A3B3UL33-F1
#
_entry.id   AF-A0A3B3UL33-F1
#
_cell.length_a   1.000
_cell.length_b   1.000
_cell.length_c   1.000
_cell.angle_alpha   90.00
_cell.angle_beta   90.00
_cell.angle_gamma   90.00
#
_symmetry.space_group_name_H-M   'P 1'
#
loop_
_entity.id
_entity.type
_entity.pdbx_description
1 polymer ?
#
loop_
_entity_poly.entity_id
_entity_poly.type
_entity_poly.pdbx_seq_one_letter_code
_entity_poly.pdbx_strand_id
1 'polypeptide(L)'
;AAMSAGLLWRALCLLIILCTVSHHVRCTDNQPDSSGTEQGLTFSHIYKLDIPGSSSCTRQKLKSVIFLFVALQQDTITNGENDITFKHNIRLQTPKCNCEESESFKDLLYRINGLEEEVTYLKTQCTQGCCGRGGVADTSCSGHGTYQQDTCSCLCNPGWEGPDCSVSSCPDECNDNGRCVDGKCVCYEGYTGEDCSQLTCPGDCNDKGECRDGKCVCFPHFTGEDCSTPTCPNDCGGNGQCVDGQCVCEEGFYGKDCSLVLTPQGLRLVQVTDVSLLVEWESVQGAEYYMLTYHPKFDEGAKEEVRISNSENSYLITGLAPGVTYVVQVYAVIKTIQSEADMIEATTDVSTVDDMQVIGQTEVSIQVDWKNPQAEVDYFRLTHTDPSGQEEELNVQRSQEARTKYTIVGLYPGTEYQISVQSIKGNTKGKASFATGVTDIDAPTNFVTTEVTEDTATVSWDKAQAEIEGYMLSYTSAEGSSSDIFVGRDSTSYRLVGLRPGVLHTVYIWAFKGDKVSGKSSTEAETELDAPANLVAYDETESSFSLSWDPVQAEIDGYILTYTFLDGSSKEIPLGPDSTSYLRFAASKLERGKRYIVTIYAFRGSKRSKVVETFFKTVALLYPFPMDCGQIMKNGNKNNGVYTVYINNNQSKPIQVYCDMTTDGGGWLVLQRRNTGNLDFMRRWRQYIAGFGNLTEEFWIGLDKIHELTNTPTQYEIRFDLGLGSDRAYAVYDNFKIAPVRQRFKLTIGKYRGTAGDAMTYHQGRPWTTMDSDNDLALTNCARTHKGAWWYANCHLANLNGKWGDNAHSVGVNWEPWKGHLTSLDFTEMKIRPVGALSSRKRRSLMAREGKSRVSNGYNK
;
A
#
# COMPACT_ATOMS: atom_id res chain seq x y z
N ALA A 1 -43.41 -12.80 -12.85
CA ALA A 1 -44.73 -13.14 -12.27
C ALA A 1 -44.81 -12.53 -10.89
N ALA A 2 -45.80 -11.66 -10.65
CA ALA A 2 -46.11 -11.04 -9.37
C ALA A 2 -47.57 -10.60 -9.41
N MET A 3 -48.24 -10.51 -8.26
CA MET A 3 -49.68 -10.22 -8.18
C MET A 3 -49.96 -8.73 -7.91
N SER A 4 -51.26 -8.42 -7.97
CA SER A 4 -51.97 -7.20 -7.52
C SER A 4 -51.55 -6.63 -6.15
N ALA A 5 -51.88 -5.37 -5.79
CA ALA A 5 -52.29 -4.18 -6.56
C ALA A 5 -52.53 -2.97 -5.60
N GLY A 6 -52.38 -1.74 -6.09
CA GLY A 6 -52.89 -0.50 -5.45
C GLY A 6 -52.09 0.02 -4.24
N LEU A 7 -52.26 1.25 -3.75
CA LEU A 7 -52.97 2.47 -4.22
C LEU A 7 -52.12 3.71 -3.75
N LEU A 8 -52.47 5.02 -3.81
CA LEU A 8 -53.60 5.83 -4.31
C LEU A 8 -53.13 7.29 -4.47
N TRP A 9 -53.41 8.01 -5.57
CA TRP A 9 -53.75 9.46 -5.50
C TRP A 9 -54.55 9.96 -6.72
N ARG A 10 -54.91 11.25 -6.77
CA ARG A 10 -56.05 11.80 -7.56
C ARG A 10 -55.74 13.07 -8.39
N ALA A 11 -56.51 13.23 -9.47
CA ALA A 11 -56.94 14.47 -10.17
C ALA A 11 -55.93 15.46 -10.84
N LEU A 12 -56.15 15.79 -12.14
CA LEU A 12 -56.64 17.12 -12.62
C LEU A 12 -56.93 17.21 -14.16
N CYS A 13 -57.82 18.15 -14.53
CA CYS A 13 -58.00 18.82 -15.87
C CYS A 13 -58.59 18.10 -17.11
N LEU A 14 -58.98 18.90 -18.13
CA LEU A 14 -59.90 18.57 -19.25
C LEU A 14 -59.47 19.10 -20.65
N LEU A 15 -60.09 18.52 -21.71
CA LEU A 15 -60.54 19.14 -22.99
C LEU A 15 -59.51 19.62 -24.08
N ILE A 16 -59.55 19.05 -25.31
CA ILE A 16 -59.83 19.72 -26.64
C ILE A 16 -59.51 18.87 -27.92
N ILE A 17 -60.53 18.70 -28.79
CA ILE A 17 -60.62 18.67 -30.30
C ILE A 17 -59.74 17.73 -31.20
N LEU A 18 -60.40 16.69 -31.76
CA LEU A 18 -60.62 16.25 -33.17
C LEU A 18 -59.65 16.56 -34.38
N CYS A 19 -59.62 15.57 -35.30
CA CYS A 19 -59.71 15.62 -36.80
C CYS A 19 -58.56 15.13 -37.75
N THR A 20 -58.79 13.92 -38.30
CA THR A 20 -58.72 13.50 -39.74
C THR A 20 -57.41 13.33 -40.55
N VAL A 21 -57.08 12.04 -40.79
CA VAL A 21 -56.95 11.35 -42.11
C VAL A 21 -55.71 11.53 -43.02
N SER A 22 -55.12 10.36 -43.37
CA SER A 22 -54.55 9.91 -44.66
C SER A 22 -53.03 9.67 -44.86
N HIS A 23 -52.76 8.52 -45.49
CA HIS A 23 -51.58 8.09 -46.26
C HIS A 23 -50.24 7.71 -45.57
N HIS A 24 -49.71 6.57 -46.07
CA HIS A 24 -48.32 6.07 -46.06
C HIS A 24 -47.61 5.68 -44.74
N VAL A 25 -47.25 4.38 -44.69
CA VAL A 25 -45.86 3.89 -44.54
C VAL A 25 -44.92 4.77 -43.69
N ARG A 26 -44.95 4.61 -42.37
CA ARG A 26 -43.80 4.85 -41.48
C ARG A 26 -43.99 4.24 -40.08
N CYS A 27 -43.01 4.49 -39.21
CA CYS A 27 -42.87 3.94 -37.87
C CYS A 27 -43.88 4.51 -36.85
N THR A 28 -43.95 3.84 -35.68
CA THR A 28 -44.39 4.33 -34.35
C THR A 28 -45.87 4.71 -34.15
N ASP A 29 -46.38 4.30 -32.97
CA ASP A 29 -47.68 4.57 -32.34
C ASP A 29 -49.00 4.11 -33.00
N ASN A 30 -49.99 3.84 -32.13
CA ASN A 30 -51.44 3.67 -32.39
C ASN A 30 -51.92 2.41 -33.18
N GLN A 31 -53.10 1.81 -32.94
CA GLN A 31 -53.98 1.76 -31.74
C GLN A 31 -54.79 0.41 -31.71
N PRO A 32 -56.15 0.24 -31.56
CA PRO A 32 -56.71 -0.81 -30.68
C PRO A 32 -57.57 -1.94 -31.32
N ASP A 33 -58.19 -2.74 -30.45
CA ASP A 33 -59.33 -3.67 -30.61
C ASP A 33 -59.07 -5.03 -31.32
N SER A 34 -59.66 -6.15 -30.89
CA SER A 34 -61.08 -6.30 -30.54
C SER A 34 -61.47 -7.56 -29.72
N SER A 35 -62.63 -7.48 -29.04
CA SER A 35 -63.55 -8.56 -28.61
C SER A 35 -63.11 -9.59 -27.53
N GLY A 36 -63.97 -9.82 -26.52
CA GLY A 36 -63.67 -10.75 -25.40
C GLY A 36 -64.78 -11.03 -24.36
N THR A 37 -66.06 -10.83 -24.69
CA THR A 37 -67.28 -11.15 -23.88
C THR A 37 -67.46 -10.53 -22.48
N GLU A 38 -68.61 -9.87 -22.27
CA GLU A 38 -69.14 -9.50 -20.95
C GLU A 38 -69.82 -10.69 -20.24
N GLN A 39 -69.82 -10.70 -18.91
CA GLN A 39 -70.79 -11.46 -18.11
C GLN A 39 -71.27 -10.62 -16.92
N GLY A 40 -72.59 -10.40 -16.82
CA GLY A 40 -73.22 -9.65 -15.73
C GLY A 40 -74.24 -10.51 -14.98
N LEU A 41 -74.14 -10.53 -13.65
CA LEU A 41 -75.07 -11.25 -12.77
C LEU A 41 -76.41 -10.51 -12.66
N THR A 42 -77.49 -11.25 -12.35
CA THR A 42 -78.86 -10.70 -12.20
C THR A 42 -79.55 -11.40 -11.02
N PHE A 43 -80.26 -10.64 -10.19
CA PHE A 43 -81.04 -11.14 -9.06
C PHE A 43 -82.54 -10.83 -9.25
N SER A 44 -83.42 -11.63 -8.64
CA SER A 44 -84.88 -11.47 -8.73
C SER A 44 -85.60 -12.06 -7.51
N HIS A 45 -86.71 -11.45 -7.09
CA HIS A 45 -87.52 -11.85 -5.92
C HIS A 45 -89.02 -11.86 -6.30
N ILE A 46 -89.84 -12.68 -5.64
CA ILE A 46 -91.29 -12.87 -5.92
C ILE A 46 -92.06 -13.01 -4.60
N TYR A 47 -93.29 -12.49 -4.54
CA TYR A 47 -94.27 -12.70 -3.46
C TYR A 47 -95.61 -13.20 -4.04
N LYS A 48 -96.43 -13.92 -3.24
CA LYS A 48 -97.73 -14.49 -3.65
C LYS A 48 -98.76 -14.46 -2.51
N LEU A 49 -100.04 -14.28 -2.85
CA LEU A 49 -101.22 -14.23 -1.97
C LEU A 49 -102.43 -14.85 -2.68
N ASP A 50 -103.33 -15.53 -1.95
CA ASP A 50 -104.51 -16.25 -2.48
C ASP A 50 -105.85 -15.62 -2.04
N ILE A 51 -106.93 -15.87 -2.79
CA ILE A 51 -108.23 -15.16 -2.70
C ILE A 51 -109.44 -16.12 -2.85
N PRO A 52 -110.51 -15.97 -2.05
CA PRO A 52 -111.84 -16.52 -2.36
C PRO A 52 -112.97 -15.45 -2.44
N GLY A 53 -113.97 -15.61 -3.31
CA GLY A 53 -115.34 -15.13 -2.97
C GLY A 53 -116.24 -14.32 -3.92
N SER A 54 -116.43 -14.72 -5.20
CA SER A 54 -117.72 -14.60 -5.94
C SER A 54 -118.28 -13.24 -6.48
N SER A 55 -119.39 -13.36 -7.24
CA SER A 55 -120.34 -12.37 -7.79
C SER A 55 -119.89 -11.17 -8.67
N SER A 56 -119.74 -11.47 -9.97
CA SER A 56 -120.40 -10.77 -11.10
C SER A 56 -120.65 -9.23 -11.06
N CYS A 57 -119.99 -8.48 -11.95
CA CYS A 57 -120.69 -7.90 -13.12
C CYS A 57 -119.76 -7.43 -14.27
N THR A 58 -120.37 -7.25 -15.45
CA THR A 58 -119.72 -7.14 -16.77
C THR A 58 -119.14 -5.76 -17.09
N ARG A 59 -118.06 -5.71 -17.88
CA ARG A 59 -117.54 -4.49 -18.54
C ARG A 59 -118.63 -3.74 -19.33
N GLN A 60 -118.59 -2.41 -19.30
CA GLN A 60 -118.98 -1.58 -20.44
C GLN A 60 -117.77 -0.76 -20.94
N LYS A 61 -117.75 -0.48 -22.26
CA LYS A 61 -116.62 0.07 -23.02
C LYS A 61 -117.06 1.35 -23.74
N LEU A 62 -116.08 2.02 -24.37
CA LEU A 62 -116.22 3.08 -25.40
C LEU A 62 -116.64 4.47 -24.88
N LYS A 63 -116.14 5.59 -25.44
CA LYS A 63 -115.53 5.80 -26.76
C LYS A 63 -114.20 6.58 -26.77
N SER A 64 -113.44 6.38 -27.83
CA SER A 64 -112.28 7.16 -28.27
C SER A 64 -112.62 8.04 -29.49
N VAL A 65 -111.89 9.15 -29.67
CA VAL A 65 -111.53 9.86 -30.92
C VAL A 65 -110.25 10.67 -30.55
N ILE A 66 -109.02 10.30 -30.95
CA ILE A 66 -108.33 10.51 -32.26
C ILE A 66 -108.00 12.02 -32.44
N PHE A 67 -106.77 12.46 -32.80
CA PHE A 67 -105.69 11.93 -33.64
C PHE A 67 -104.34 11.78 -32.88
N LEU A 68 -103.29 11.11 -33.37
CA LEU A 68 -103.00 10.55 -34.70
C LEU A 68 -102.36 9.13 -34.56
N PHE A 69 -102.56 8.26 -35.56
CA PHE A 69 -101.85 6.96 -35.67
C PHE A 69 -100.41 7.15 -36.17
N VAL A 70 -99.46 6.21 -36.05
CA VAL A 70 -99.47 4.74 -35.81
C VAL A 70 -98.30 4.41 -34.84
N ALA A 71 -98.11 3.23 -34.22
CA ALA A 71 -98.68 1.89 -34.40
C ALA A 71 -98.78 1.09 -33.06
N LEU A 72 -98.97 -0.23 -33.15
CA LEU A 72 -99.05 -1.21 -32.06
C LEU A 72 -98.52 -2.56 -32.56
N GLN A 73 -97.94 -3.37 -31.66
CA GLN A 73 -98.36 -4.77 -31.54
C GLN A 73 -98.15 -5.27 -30.09
N GLN A 74 -99.09 -6.07 -29.60
CA GLN A 74 -99.19 -6.47 -28.20
C GLN A 74 -99.88 -7.84 -28.14
N ASP A 75 -99.09 -8.92 -28.10
CA ASP A 75 -99.63 -10.29 -28.08
C ASP A 75 -99.76 -10.82 -26.65
N THR A 76 -100.97 -10.78 -26.12
CA THR A 76 -101.37 -11.61 -24.96
C THR A 76 -101.91 -12.94 -25.46
N ILE A 77 -101.16 -14.03 -25.29
CA ILE A 77 -101.68 -15.39 -25.46
C ILE A 77 -102.19 -15.89 -24.11
N THR A 78 -103.46 -16.30 -24.09
CA THR A 78 -104.14 -16.82 -22.90
C THR A 78 -103.93 -18.32 -22.74
N ASN A 79 -103.61 -18.75 -21.52
CA ASN A 79 -104.19 -19.94 -20.91
C ASN A 79 -104.35 -19.65 -19.40
N GLY A 80 -105.05 -20.53 -18.67
CA GLY A 80 -105.51 -20.26 -17.29
C GLY A 80 -104.39 -20.10 -16.25
N GLU A 81 -104.80 -19.71 -15.03
CA GLU A 81 -103.94 -19.46 -13.85
C GLU A 81 -103.15 -18.14 -13.93
N ASN A 82 -103.87 -17.01 -13.83
CA ASN A 82 -103.30 -15.66 -13.89
C ASN A 82 -102.66 -15.21 -12.56
N ASP A 83 -101.52 -15.80 -12.20
CA ASP A 83 -100.58 -15.20 -11.23
C ASP A 83 -100.03 -13.86 -11.78
N ILE A 84 -100.20 -12.74 -11.04
CA ILE A 84 -99.67 -11.43 -11.45
C ILE A 84 -98.23 -11.28 -10.95
N THR A 85 -97.25 -11.64 -11.80
CA THR A 85 -95.82 -11.49 -11.49
C THR A 85 -95.28 -10.15 -11.99
N PHE A 86 -94.95 -9.23 -11.07
CA PHE A 86 -94.16 -8.04 -11.40
C PHE A 86 -92.66 -8.36 -11.33
N LYS A 87 -91.92 -8.13 -12.43
CA LYS A 87 -90.49 -8.44 -12.55
C LYS A 87 -89.67 -7.22 -12.97
N HIS A 88 -88.97 -6.61 -12.01
CA HIS A 88 -88.01 -5.54 -12.28
C HIS A 88 -86.61 -6.13 -12.50
N ASN A 89 -85.96 -5.75 -13.62
CA ASN A 89 -84.55 -6.05 -13.89
C ASN A 89 -83.76 -4.73 -13.86
N ILE A 90 -82.76 -4.62 -12.98
CA ILE A 90 -81.86 -3.45 -12.91
C ILE A 90 -80.44 -3.93 -13.22
N ARG A 91 -79.74 -3.22 -14.11
CA ARG A 91 -78.31 -3.42 -14.42
C ARG A 91 -77.53 -2.19 -13.96
N LEU A 92 -76.38 -2.41 -13.34
CA LEU A 92 -75.43 -1.37 -12.94
C LEU A 92 -74.03 -1.75 -13.44
N GLN A 93 -73.26 -0.75 -13.91
CA GLN A 93 -71.85 -0.89 -14.28
C GLN A 93 -70.99 0.02 -13.38
N THR A 94 -69.75 -0.39 -13.11
CA THR A 94 -68.82 0.31 -12.21
C THR A 94 -67.83 1.21 -12.97
N PRO A 95 -67.68 2.50 -12.60
CA PRO A 95 -66.63 3.38 -13.13
C PRO A 95 -65.26 3.20 -12.44
N LYS A 96 -64.21 3.78 -13.02
CA LYS A 96 -62.87 3.90 -12.42
C LYS A 96 -62.49 5.36 -12.12
N CYS A 97 -61.96 5.57 -10.90
CA CYS A 97 -61.12 6.70 -10.45
C CYS A 97 -61.71 8.13 -10.34
N ASN A 98 -61.15 8.89 -9.37
CA ASN A 98 -61.41 10.31 -9.02
C ASN A 98 -62.85 10.63 -8.54
N CYS A 99 -63.18 11.84 -8.07
CA CYS A 99 -62.60 12.55 -6.92
C CYS A 99 -63.61 13.58 -6.33
N GLU A 100 -63.91 13.49 -5.03
CA GLU A 100 -64.69 14.46 -4.22
C GLU A 100 -66.17 14.75 -4.59
N GLU A 101 -66.83 15.55 -3.75
CA GLU A 101 -68.29 15.52 -3.48
C GLU A 101 -69.09 16.68 -4.11
N SER A 102 -70.42 16.51 -4.22
CA SER A 102 -71.37 17.60 -4.48
C SER A 102 -72.80 17.28 -4.00
N GLU A 103 -73.36 18.14 -3.15
CA GLU A 103 -74.65 17.96 -2.46
C GLU A 103 -75.87 18.04 -3.40
N SER A 104 -76.20 16.93 -4.06
CA SER A 104 -77.30 16.88 -5.05
C SER A 104 -78.34 15.77 -4.85
N PHE A 105 -78.18 14.91 -3.82
CA PHE A 105 -79.06 13.76 -3.57
C PHE A 105 -79.89 13.84 -2.27
N LYS A 106 -79.76 14.93 -1.49
CA LYS A 106 -80.44 15.08 -0.17
C LYS A 106 -81.70 15.96 -0.15
N ASP A 107 -81.95 16.80 -1.16
CA ASP A 107 -83.02 17.82 -1.11
C ASP A 107 -84.35 17.42 -1.81
N LEU A 108 -84.32 16.48 -2.76
CA LEU A 108 -85.36 16.42 -3.80
C LEU A 108 -86.56 15.49 -3.52
N LEU A 109 -86.50 14.56 -2.56
CA LEU A 109 -87.54 13.53 -2.36
C LEU A 109 -88.17 13.44 -0.95
N TYR A 110 -87.93 14.41 -0.07
CA TYR A 110 -88.69 14.58 1.18
C TYR A 110 -89.92 15.50 0.99
N ARG A 111 -90.35 15.73 -0.26
CA ARG A 111 -91.24 16.84 -0.64
C ARG A 111 -92.53 16.44 -1.35
N ILE A 112 -92.83 15.13 -1.39
CA ILE A 112 -94.07 14.57 -1.94
C ILE A 112 -94.67 13.59 -0.91
N ASN A 113 -95.07 14.13 0.24
CA ASN A 113 -95.94 13.46 1.19
C ASN A 113 -96.64 14.51 2.07
N GLY A 114 -97.96 14.41 2.22
CA GLY A 114 -98.76 15.28 3.10
C GLY A 114 -99.76 16.22 2.39
N LEU A 115 -101.00 16.20 2.93
CA LEU A 115 -102.15 17.04 2.60
C LEU A 115 -102.78 16.77 1.21
N GLU A 116 -104.09 16.64 1.05
CA GLU A 116 -105.22 16.97 1.95
C GLU A 116 -106.27 15.83 2.02
N GLU A 117 -106.74 15.53 3.24
CA GLU A 117 -108.05 14.88 3.45
C GLU A 117 -109.16 15.97 3.50
N GLU A 118 -110.35 15.66 4.03
CA GLU A 118 -111.44 16.62 4.33
C GLU A 118 -112.07 17.43 3.17
N VAL A 119 -112.89 16.78 2.31
CA VAL A 119 -113.90 17.53 1.50
C VAL A 119 -115.30 16.92 1.50
N THR A 120 -115.48 15.60 1.29
CA THR A 120 -116.80 15.08 0.84
C THR A 120 -117.42 13.95 1.68
N TYR A 121 -117.45 14.11 3.01
CA TYR A 121 -118.44 13.42 3.87
C TYR A 121 -119.88 13.94 3.61
N LEU A 122 -120.03 15.19 3.17
CA LEU A 122 -121.31 15.88 3.04
C LEU A 122 -121.90 15.85 1.61
N LYS A 123 -122.31 14.67 1.13
CA LYS A 123 -123.29 14.62 0.02
C LYS A 123 -124.29 13.47 0.06
N THR A 124 -125.43 13.79 0.67
CA THR A 124 -126.79 13.27 0.40
C THR A 124 -127.08 11.78 0.66
N GLN A 125 -127.65 11.53 1.85
CA GLN A 125 -128.93 10.81 1.95
C GLN A 125 -130.09 11.65 1.38
N CYS A 126 -131.29 11.05 1.24
CA CYS A 126 -132.50 11.52 0.49
C CYS A 126 -132.48 11.16 -1.02
N THR A 127 -133.56 10.74 -1.70
CA THR A 127 -134.99 10.41 -1.41
C THR A 127 -135.57 9.66 -2.65
N GLN A 128 -136.77 9.06 -2.75
CA GLN A 128 -138.01 9.01 -1.95
C GLN A 128 -138.80 7.69 -2.25
N GLY A 129 -139.97 7.48 -1.62
CA GLY A 129 -140.93 6.38 -1.92
C GLY A 129 -142.31 6.86 -2.44
N CYS A 130 -143.38 6.17 -2.00
CA CYS A 130 -144.83 6.50 -2.03
C CYS A 130 -145.74 5.92 -3.16
N CYS A 131 -146.42 4.79 -2.88
CA CYS A 131 -147.75 4.43 -3.44
C CYS A 131 -148.91 4.94 -2.53
N GLY A 132 -149.55 6.05 -2.90
CA GLY A 132 -150.45 6.76 -1.98
C GLY A 132 -151.96 6.47 -2.08
N ARG A 133 -152.58 6.35 -0.88
CA ARG A 133 -153.99 6.65 -0.51
C ARG A 133 -155.09 5.72 -1.05
N GLY A 134 -156.16 5.41 -0.30
CA GLY A 134 -156.50 5.77 1.09
C GLY A 134 -158.02 5.93 1.28
N GLY A 135 -158.50 5.81 2.53
CA GLY A 135 -159.91 6.07 2.89
C GLY A 135 -160.43 5.12 3.99
N VAL A 136 -160.52 5.51 5.26
CA VAL A 136 -160.11 6.78 5.90
C VAL A 136 -159.28 6.40 7.13
N ALA A 137 -158.06 6.93 7.26
CA ALA A 137 -157.08 6.49 8.25
C ALA A 137 -156.52 7.67 9.06
N ASP A 138 -156.14 7.38 10.32
CA ASP A 138 -155.26 8.25 11.08
C ASP A 138 -153.86 8.22 10.44
N THR A 139 -153.24 9.39 10.32
CA THR A 139 -151.91 9.59 9.74
C THR A 139 -150.88 10.06 10.77
N SER A 140 -151.20 10.00 12.07
CA SER A 140 -150.34 10.39 13.18
C SER A 140 -149.61 9.22 13.86
N CYS A 141 -150.06 7.97 13.64
CA CYS A 141 -149.44 6.73 14.16
C CYS A 141 -149.10 6.79 15.65
N SER A 142 -150.07 7.27 16.44
CA SER A 142 -149.99 7.47 17.90
C SER A 142 -148.82 8.35 18.38
N GLY A 143 -148.09 9.02 17.48
CA GLY A 143 -146.84 9.74 17.78
C GLY A 143 -145.58 8.86 17.88
N HIS A 144 -145.70 7.52 17.79
CA HIS A 144 -144.60 6.56 17.97
C HIS A 144 -144.27 5.76 16.69
N GLY A 145 -144.92 6.08 15.57
CA GLY A 145 -144.54 5.64 14.23
C GLY A 145 -144.60 6.76 13.21
N THR A 146 -144.11 6.49 12.00
CA THR A 146 -144.25 7.37 10.83
C THR A 146 -145.28 6.78 9.89
N TYR A 147 -146.31 7.55 9.51
CA TYR A 147 -147.30 7.11 8.53
C TYR A 147 -146.67 7.02 7.14
N GLN A 148 -146.49 5.80 6.61
CA GLN A 148 -145.96 5.64 5.26
C GLN A 148 -147.06 5.86 4.22
N GLN A 149 -146.86 6.88 3.39
CA GLN A 149 -147.72 7.19 2.23
C GLN A 149 -147.47 6.22 1.05
N ASP A 150 -146.98 5.03 1.38
CA ASP A 150 -146.38 4.01 0.50
C ASP A 150 -147.18 2.71 0.51
N THR A 151 -147.77 2.40 1.66
CA THR A 151 -148.48 1.16 1.98
C THR A 151 -149.84 1.43 2.63
N CYS A 152 -150.15 2.71 2.91
CA CYS A 152 -151.31 3.18 3.66
C CYS A 152 -151.40 2.67 5.11
N SER A 153 -150.26 2.26 5.70
CA SER A 153 -150.13 1.80 7.08
C SER A 153 -149.12 2.63 7.88
N CYS A 154 -149.18 2.53 9.20
CA CYS A 154 -148.12 3.03 10.06
C CYS A 154 -146.89 2.12 10.00
N LEU A 155 -145.70 2.70 9.95
CA LEU A 155 -144.44 1.99 10.26
C LEU A 155 -143.95 2.52 11.62
N CYS A 156 -143.79 1.62 12.57
CA CYS A 156 -143.41 1.98 13.94
C CYS A 156 -141.92 2.28 14.05
N ASN A 157 -141.56 3.16 14.97
CA ASN A 157 -140.15 3.41 15.26
C ASN A 157 -139.51 2.14 15.85
N PRO A 158 -138.18 1.93 15.73
CA PRO A 158 -137.51 0.79 16.35
C PRO A 158 -137.84 0.68 17.84
N GLY A 159 -138.15 -0.54 18.28
CA GLY A 159 -138.66 -0.81 19.63
C GLY A 159 -140.14 -0.49 19.84
N TRP A 160 -140.93 -0.25 18.78
CA TRP A 160 -142.40 -0.11 18.83
C TRP A 160 -143.12 -1.00 17.80
N GLU A 161 -144.35 -1.43 18.10
CA GLU A 161 -145.18 -2.28 17.24
C GLU A 161 -146.70 -2.00 17.36
N GLY A 162 -147.50 -2.67 16.52
CA GLY A 162 -148.96 -2.52 16.43
C GLY A 162 -149.42 -1.77 15.16
N PRO A 163 -150.69 -1.91 14.73
CA PRO A 163 -151.19 -1.32 13.48
C PRO A 163 -151.26 0.22 13.50
N ASP A 164 -151.28 0.81 14.70
CA ASP A 164 -151.23 2.25 14.99
C ASP A 164 -150.00 2.63 15.85
N CYS A 165 -149.05 1.70 16.03
CA CYS A 165 -147.79 1.87 16.76
C CYS A 165 -147.94 2.26 18.24
N SER A 166 -148.53 1.36 19.03
CA SER A 166 -148.96 1.59 20.41
C SER A 166 -148.35 0.64 21.47
N VAL A 167 -147.43 -0.25 21.08
CA VAL A 167 -146.76 -1.28 21.93
C VAL A 167 -145.24 -1.22 21.75
N SER A 168 -144.41 -1.77 22.66
CA SER A 168 -142.93 -1.64 22.65
C SER A 168 -142.11 -2.93 22.86
N SER A 169 -140.87 -3.00 22.33
CA SER A 169 -139.99 -4.18 22.27
C SER A 169 -138.47 -3.84 22.30
N CYS A 170 -137.57 -4.81 22.53
CA CYS A 170 -136.12 -4.62 22.73
C CYS A 170 -135.25 -5.75 22.12
N PRO A 171 -133.95 -5.52 21.78
CA PRO A 171 -133.05 -6.56 21.27
C PRO A 171 -132.64 -7.60 22.33
N ASP A 172 -132.86 -8.88 22.06
CA ASP A 172 -132.40 -10.08 22.79
C ASP A 172 -132.45 -10.00 24.34
N GLU A 173 -133.44 -9.27 24.87
CA GLU A 173 -133.64 -8.94 26.29
C GLU A 173 -132.34 -8.46 27.01
N CYS A 174 -131.40 -7.87 26.26
CA CYS A 174 -130.07 -7.46 26.71
C CYS A 174 -129.20 -8.59 27.32
N ASN A 175 -129.42 -9.85 26.89
CA ASN A 175 -128.73 -11.06 27.36
C ASN A 175 -128.70 -11.20 28.90
N ASP A 176 -129.71 -10.69 29.63
CA ASP A 176 -129.74 -10.50 31.10
C ASP A 176 -128.59 -9.64 31.69
N ASN A 177 -127.59 -9.22 30.90
CA ASN A 177 -126.41 -8.46 31.30
C ASN A 177 -126.59 -6.94 31.14
N GLY A 178 -127.82 -6.49 30.94
CA GLY A 178 -128.19 -5.08 30.90
C GLY A 178 -129.67 -4.84 31.17
N ARG A 179 -130.08 -3.58 31.08
CA ARG A 179 -131.47 -3.15 31.17
C ARG A 179 -131.90 -2.48 29.87
N CYS A 180 -133.02 -2.90 29.29
CA CYS A 180 -133.62 -2.15 28.20
C CYS A 180 -134.28 -0.85 28.70
N VAL A 181 -134.01 0.25 28.00
CA VAL A 181 -134.69 1.54 28.13
C VAL A 181 -134.91 2.09 26.72
N ASP A 182 -136.14 2.49 26.40
CA ASP A 182 -136.52 3.10 25.11
C ASP A 182 -136.02 2.34 23.86
N GLY A 183 -136.05 1.00 23.91
CA GLY A 183 -135.65 0.12 22.80
C GLY A 183 -134.13 -0.15 22.71
N LYS A 184 -133.31 0.34 23.63
CA LYS A 184 -131.86 0.10 23.67
C LYS A 184 -131.38 -0.49 25.00
N CYS A 185 -130.37 -1.35 24.93
CA CYS A 185 -129.73 -1.97 26.08
C CYS A 185 -128.70 -1.04 26.75
N VAL A 186 -128.69 -1.04 28.08
CA VAL A 186 -127.70 -0.39 28.94
C VAL A 186 -127.05 -1.46 29.81
N CYS A 187 -125.78 -1.77 29.55
CA CYS A 187 -125.07 -2.90 30.15
C CYS A 187 -124.67 -2.67 31.61
N TYR A 188 -124.53 -3.76 32.35
CA TYR A 188 -124.00 -3.76 33.72
C TYR A 188 -122.46 -3.68 33.74
N GLU A 189 -121.91 -3.28 34.89
CA GLU A 189 -120.47 -3.07 35.07
C GLU A 189 -119.66 -4.35 34.77
N GLY A 190 -118.61 -4.21 33.98
CA GLY A 190 -117.82 -5.32 33.44
C GLY A 190 -118.26 -5.84 32.07
N TYR A 191 -119.44 -5.43 31.57
CA TYR A 191 -119.99 -5.84 30.27
C TYR A 191 -120.13 -4.68 29.27
N THR A 192 -119.98 -4.99 27.99
CA THR A 192 -120.05 -4.05 26.85
C THR A 192 -120.58 -4.75 25.58
N GLY A 193 -120.69 -4.01 24.47
CA GLY A 193 -121.35 -4.44 23.23
C GLY A 193 -122.81 -3.96 23.13
N GLU A 194 -123.41 -4.04 21.94
CA GLU A 194 -124.77 -3.53 21.70
C GLU A 194 -125.87 -4.37 22.38
N ASP A 195 -125.56 -5.64 22.66
CA ASP A 195 -126.40 -6.64 23.32
C ASP A 195 -125.87 -7.04 24.73
N CYS A 196 -124.82 -6.36 25.20
CA CYS A 196 -124.14 -6.63 26.48
C CYS A 196 -123.41 -7.98 26.61
N SER A 197 -122.98 -8.59 25.49
CA SER A 197 -122.33 -9.91 25.46
C SER A 197 -120.82 -9.96 25.76
N GLN A 198 -120.10 -8.83 25.79
CA GLN A 198 -118.62 -8.79 25.82
C GLN A 198 -118.09 -8.35 27.19
N LEU A 199 -116.96 -8.91 27.66
CA LEU A 199 -116.31 -8.49 28.92
C LEU A 199 -115.20 -7.44 28.70
N THR A 200 -115.05 -6.52 29.66
CA THR A 200 -114.04 -5.46 29.66
C THR A 200 -112.68 -5.91 30.22
N CYS A 201 -111.57 -5.59 29.54
CA CYS A 201 -110.20 -5.83 30.03
C CYS A 201 -109.58 -4.65 30.81
N PRO A 202 -108.61 -4.88 31.71
CA PRO A 202 -107.86 -3.82 32.39
C PRO A 202 -107.13 -2.88 31.41
N GLY A 203 -107.45 -1.58 31.47
CA GLY A 203 -106.81 -0.54 30.65
C GLY A 203 -106.90 -0.73 29.13
N ASP A 204 -107.82 -1.58 28.67
CA ASP A 204 -107.89 -2.12 27.29
C ASP A 204 -106.52 -2.59 26.76
N CYS A 205 -105.69 -3.15 27.65
CA CYS A 205 -104.32 -3.59 27.38
C CYS A 205 -103.38 -2.51 26.82
N ASN A 206 -103.72 -1.21 26.97
CA ASN A 206 -102.97 -0.04 26.52
C ASN A 206 -102.50 -0.12 25.05
N ASP A 207 -103.28 -0.73 24.15
CA ASP A 207 -102.91 -1.04 22.75
C ASP A 207 -101.62 -1.89 22.59
N LYS A 208 -101.14 -2.50 23.68
CA LYS A 208 -99.84 -3.21 23.81
C LYS A 208 -99.98 -4.71 24.08
N GLY A 209 -101.19 -5.24 23.97
CA GLY A 209 -101.49 -6.66 24.08
C GLY A 209 -102.90 -6.97 23.63
N GLU A 210 -103.23 -8.25 23.56
CA GLU A 210 -104.58 -8.72 23.24
C GLU A 210 -105.38 -8.99 24.52
N CYS A 211 -106.60 -8.47 24.59
CA CYS A 211 -107.58 -8.86 25.60
C CYS A 211 -108.08 -10.29 25.32
N ARG A 212 -107.88 -11.22 26.27
CA ARG A 212 -108.37 -12.61 26.19
C ARG A 212 -108.92 -13.02 27.55
N ASP A 213 -110.19 -13.44 27.60
CA ASP A 213 -110.90 -13.88 28.82
C ASP A 213 -110.79 -12.90 30.02
N GLY A 214 -110.85 -11.59 29.74
CA GLY A 214 -110.74 -10.53 30.74
C GLY A 214 -109.32 -10.22 31.23
N LYS A 215 -108.28 -10.80 30.60
CA LYS A 215 -106.87 -10.57 30.91
C LYS A 215 -106.06 -10.19 29.67
N CYS A 216 -105.08 -9.31 29.85
CA CYS A 216 -104.18 -8.89 28.77
C CYS A 216 -103.04 -9.89 28.53
N VAL A 217 -102.75 -10.15 27.25
CA VAL A 217 -101.60 -10.92 26.76
C VAL A 217 -100.69 -9.99 25.97
N CYS A 218 -99.57 -9.58 26.58
CA CYS A 218 -98.73 -8.51 26.06
C CYS A 218 -97.92 -8.89 24.81
N PHE A 219 -97.73 -7.92 23.92
CA PHE A 219 -96.81 -8.03 22.80
C PHE A 219 -95.34 -8.05 23.28
N PRO A 220 -94.40 -8.57 22.47
CA PRO A 220 -92.98 -8.50 22.77
C PRO A 220 -92.54 -7.08 23.12
N HIS A 221 -91.63 -6.98 24.10
CA HIS A 221 -91.18 -5.72 24.73
C HIS A 221 -92.20 -5.06 25.71
N PHE A 222 -93.30 -5.71 26.07
CA PHE A 222 -94.23 -5.23 27.11
C PHE A 222 -94.60 -6.31 28.15
N THR A 223 -95.02 -5.87 29.34
CA THR A 223 -95.43 -6.69 30.49
C THR A 223 -96.33 -5.90 31.45
N GLY A 224 -96.78 -6.53 32.53
CA GLY A 224 -97.78 -5.99 33.48
C GLY A 224 -99.19 -6.51 33.20
N GLU A 225 -100.13 -6.28 34.13
CA GLU A 225 -101.50 -6.81 34.00
C GLU A 225 -102.34 -6.12 32.90
N ASP A 226 -101.93 -4.91 32.52
CA ASP A 226 -102.52 -4.06 31.48
C ASP A 226 -101.54 -3.80 30.30
N CYS A 227 -100.40 -4.49 30.27
CA CYS A 227 -99.32 -4.32 29.29
C CYS A 227 -98.69 -2.91 29.21
N SER A 228 -98.85 -2.07 30.24
CA SER A 228 -98.27 -0.73 30.30
C SER A 228 -96.73 -0.70 30.34
N THR A 229 -96.09 -1.71 30.95
CA THR A 229 -94.69 -1.68 31.37
C THR A 229 -93.76 -2.22 30.26
N PRO A 230 -92.76 -1.46 29.78
CA PRO A 230 -91.81 -1.95 28.78
C PRO A 230 -90.80 -2.96 29.36
N THR A 231 -90.33 -3.91 28.57
CA THR A 231 -89.25 -4.85 28.93
C THR A 231 -88.00 -4.61 28.09
N CYS A 232 -86.85 -4.45 28.75
CA CYS A 232 -85.59 -4.14 28.09
C CYS A 232 -84.96 -5.36 27.39
N PRO A 233 -84.16 -5.15 26.32
CA PRO A 233 -83.40 -6.21 25.66
C PRO A 233 -82.52 -6.99 26.64
N ASN A 234 -82.64 -8.32 26.64
CA ASN A 234 -81.85 -9.28 27.43
C ASN A 234 -81.70 -8.93 28.93
N ASP A 235 -82.68 -8.26 29.54
CA ASP A 235 -82.63 -7.75 30.92
C ASP A 235 -81.35 -6.96 31.24
N CYS A 236 -80.88 -6.18 30.24
CA CYS A 236 -79.64 -5.42 30.29
C CYS A 236 -78.39 -6.25 30.68
N GLY A 237 -78.40 -7.55 30.34
CA GLY A 237 -77.29 -8.48 30.53
C GLY A 237 -76.89 -8.73 31.99
N GLY A 238 -77.66 -8.23 32.96
CA GLY A 238 -77.22 -8.14 34.36
C GLY A 238 -76.09 -7.13 34.62
N ASN A 239 -75.84 -6.20 33.68
CA ASN A 239 -74.80 -5.16 33.75
C ASN A 239 -75.36 -3.75 33.45
N GLY A 240 -76.63 -3.52 33.78
CA GLY A 240 -77.31 -2.25 33.55
C GLY A 240 -78.70 -2.20 34.17
N GLN A 241 -79.29 -1.01 34.20
CA GLN A 241 -80.64 -0.77 34.70
C GLN A 241 -81.61 -0.52 33.54
N CYS A 242 -82.77 -1.16 33.57
CA CYS A 242 -83.84 -0.94 32.61
C CYS A 242 -84.60 0.35 32.96
N VAL A 243 -84.57 1.34 32.07
CA VAL A 243 -85.24 2.63 32.21
C VAL A 243 -86.02 2.93 30.93
N ASP A 244 -87.34 3.04 31.03
CA ASP A 244 -88.26 3.32 29.90
C ASP A 244 -88.06 2.43 28.65
N GLY A 245 -87.67 1.16 28.87
CA GLY A 245 -87.40 0.19 27.79
C GLY A 245 -86.00 0.28 27.16
N GLN A 246 -85.12 1.15 27.66
CA GLN A 246 -83.71 1.25 27.29
C GLN A 246 -82.81 0.82 28.45
N CYS A 247 -81.63 0.28 28.12
CA CYS A 247 -80.64 -0.12 29.11
C CYS A 247 -79.64 1.01 29.40
N VAL A 248 -79.54 1.41 30.66
CA VAL A 248 -78.51 2.30 31.17
C VAL A 248 -77.41 1.44 31.80
N CYS A 249 -76.25 1.36 31.16
CA CYS A 249 -75.21 0.41 31.54
C CYS A 249 -74.41 0.82 32.78
N GLU A 250 -73.93 -0.19 33.51
CA GLU A 250 -72.92 -0.03 34.57
C GLU A 250 -71.57 0.42 33.98
N GLU A 251 -70.71 1.02 34.81
CA GLU A 251 -69.41 1.54 34.36
C GLU A 251 -68.56 0.45 33.70
N GLY A 252 -68.06 0.75 32.49
CA GLY A 252 -67.29 -0.18 31.66
C GLY A 252 -68.11 -1.04 30.69
N PHE A 253 -69.45 -1.07 30.81
CA PHE A 253 -70.33 -1.79 29.89
C PHE A 253 -71.00 -0.87 28.86
N TYR A 254 -71.31 -1.41 27.69
CA TYR A 254 -72.02 -0.72 26.60
C TYR A 254 -72.81 -1.69 25.71
N GLY A 255 -73.49 -1.13 24.70
CA GLY A 255 -74.38 -1.87 23.80
C GLY A 255 -75.85 -1.65 24.13
N LYS A 256 -76.75 -2.24 23.32
CA LYS A 256 -78.22 -2.06 23.51
C LYS A 256 -78.77 -2.79 24.73
N ASP A 257 -78.01 -3.75 25.25
CA ASP A 257 -78.34 -4.63 26.37
C ASP A 257 -77.17 -4.76 27.36
N CYS A 258 -76.21 -3.83 27.34
CA CYS A 258 -75.05 -3.81 28.23
C CYS A 258 -74.22 -5.12 28.29
N SER A 259 -74.27 -5.93 27.22
CA SER A 259 -73.53 -7.19 27.11
C SER A 259 -72.06 -7.03 26.72
N LEU A 260 -71.65 -5.84 26.23
CA LEU A 260 -70.30 -5.58 25.73
C LEU A 260 -69.46 -4.81 26.75
N VAL A 261 -68.18 -5.17 26.88
CA VAL A 261 -67.19 -4.46 27.72
C VAL A 261 -66.37 -3.51 26.86
N LEU A 262 -66.21 -2.26 27.30
CA LEU A 262 -65.40 -1.25 26.62
C LEU A 262 -63.99 -1.77 26.33
N THR A 263 -63.53 -1.63 25.09
CA THR A 263 -62.19 -2.05 24.71
C THR A 263 -61.14 -1.12 25.31
N PRO A 264 -59.94 -1.63 25.61
CA PRO A 264 -58.73 -0.83 25.64
C PRO A 264 -58.59 -0.05 24.33
N GLN A 265 -57.91 1.10 24.39
CA GLN A 265 -57.62 1.93 23.23
C GLN A 265 -56.20 2.50 23.35
N GLY A 266 -55.64 2.89 22.21
CA GLY A 266 -54.33 3.54 22.16
C GLY A 266 -53.17 2.61 22.50
N LEU A 267 -53.31 1.30 22.30
CA LEU A 267 -52.24 0.32 22.49
C LEU A 267 -51.03 0.69 21.62
N ARG A 268 -49.96 1.16 22.27
CA ARG A 268 -48.76 1.71 21.66
C ARG A 268 -47.51 1.03 22.17
N LEU A 269 -46.49 1.04 21.33
CA LEU A 269 -45.15 0.57 21.63
C LEU A 269 -44.31 1.74 22.17
N VAL A 270 -43.88 1.65 23.42
CA VAL A 270 -43.14 2.71 24.14
C VAL A 270 -41.63 2.51 24.03
N GLN A 271 -41.17 1.27 24.14
CA GLN A 271 -39.76 0.91 24.00
C GLN A 271 -39.60 -0.47 23.34
N VAL A 272 -38.60 -0.58 22.47
CA VAL A 272 -38.15 -1.83 21.85
C VAL A 272 -36.73 -2.14 22.36
N THR A 273 -36.43 -3.42 22.50
CA THR A 273 -35.07 -3.97 22.45
C THR A 273 -35.07 -5.21 21.56
N ASP A 274 -33.96 -5.93 21.47
CA ASP A 274 -33.90 -7.20 20.76
C ASP A 274 -34.61 -8.34 21.52
N VAL A 275 -34.79 -8.23 22.84
CA VAL A 275 -35.39 -9.27 23.69
C VAL A 275 -36.62 -8.81 24.49
N SER A 276 -37.11 -7.58 24.28
CA SER A 276 -38.26 -7.04 25.01
C SER A 276 -39.07 -6.00 24.24
N LEU A 277 -40.37 -5.94 24.54
CA LEU A 277 -41.30 -4.90 24.07
C LEU A 277 -42.03 -4.29 25.28
N LEU A 278 -41.92 -2.98 25.48
CA LEU A 278 -42.72 -2.23 26.44
C LEU A 278 -43.94 -1.66 25.71
N VAL A 279 -45.13 -2.15 26.04
CA VAL A 279 -46.40 -1.66 25.50
C VAL A 279 -47.20 -0.91 26.56
N GLU A 280 -48.03 0.03 26.13
CA GLU A 280 -48.88 0.89 26.96
C GLU A 280 -50.23 1.10 26.28
N TRP A 281 -51.32 1.20 27.05
CA TRP A 281 -52.69 1.46 26.59
C TRP A 281 -53.40 2.47 27.50
N GLU A 282 -54.58 2.92 27.10
CA GLU A 282 -55.44 3.79 27.91
C GLU A 282 -56.32 2.96 28.89
N SER A 283 -56.43 3.41 30.14
CA SER A 283 -57.13 2.68 31.20
C SER A 283 -58.66 2.69 31.02
N VAL A 284 -59.24 1.50 30.82
CA VAL A 284 -60.69 1.28 30.73
C VAL A 284 -61.33 1.44 32.10
N GLN A 285 -62.33 2.31 32.19
CA GLN A 285 -63.13 2.47 33.42
C GLN A 285 -63.96 1.21 33.68
N GLY A 286 -64.05 0.78 34.94
CA GLY A 286 -64.72 -0.48 35.33
C GLY A 286 -63.87 -1.75 35.17
N ALA A 287 -62.70 -1.71 34.53
CA ALA A 287 -61.82 -2.87 34.39
C ALA A 287 -61.43 -3.47 35.76
N GLU A 288 -61.58 -4.78 35.93
CA GLU A 288 -61.03 -5.51 37.10
C GLU A 288 -59.57 -5.89 36.87
N TYR A 289 -59.22 -6.20 35.62
CA TYR A 289 -57.87 -6.51 35.18
C TYR A 289 -57.79 -6.43 33.65
N TYR A 290 -56.57 -6.40 33.12
CA TYR A 290 -56.31 -6.60 31.70
C TYR A 290 -55.78 -8.01 31.45
N MET A 291 -56.14 -8.59 30.31
CA MET A 291 -55.44 -9.75 29.76
C MET A 291 -54.61 -9.25 28.57
N LEU A 292 -53.29 -9.41 28.66
CA LEU A 292 -52.38 -9.18 27.54
C LEU A 292 -51.98 -10.53 26.99
N THR A 293 -52.02 -10.70 25.66
CA THR A 293 -51.55 -11.93 25.02
C THR A 293 -50.62 -11.62 23.86
N TYR A 294 -49.55 -12.41 23.70
CA TYR A 294 -48.57 -12.22 22.64
C TYR A 294 -48.12 -13.54 22.03
N HIS A 295 -47.80 -13.51 20.73
CA HIS A 295 -47.24 -14.64 20.01
C HIS A 295 -46.37 -14.17 18.83
N PRO A 296 -45.41 -14.97 18.34
CA PRO A 296 -44.73 -14.69 17.08
C PRO A 296 -45.74 -14.66 15.92
N LYS A 297 -45.61 -13.71 14.99
CA LYS A 297 -46.51 -13.58 13.83
C LYS A 297 -46.50 -14.79 12.88
N PHE A 298 -45.49 -15.67 12.99
CA PHE A 298 -45.40 -16.92 12.23
C PHE A 298 -45.94 -18.15 12.98
N ASP A 299 -46.28 -18.04 14.27
CA ASP A 299 -46.73 -19.14 15.12
C ASP A 299 -47.79 -18.65 16.13
N GLU A 300 -49.06 -18.76 15.74
CA GLU A 300 -50.22 -18.49 16.61
C GLU A 300 -50.39 -19.54 17.74
N GLY A 301 -49.69 -20.68 17.65
CA GLY A 301 -49.70 -21.73 18.67
C GLY A 301 -48.81 -21.41 19.87
N ALA A 302 -47.73 -20.64 19.66
CA ALA A 302 -46.85 -20.12 20.71
C ALA A 302 -47.42 -18.88 21.41
N LYS A 303 -48.70 -18.94 21.81
CA LYS A 303 -49.43 -17.86 22.49
C LYS A 303 -49.20 -17.88 23.99
N GLU A 304 -48.58 -16.83 24.50
CA GLU A 304 -48.43 -16.54 25.93
C GLU A 304 -49.54 -15.59 26.39
N GLU A 305 -50.03 -15.77 27.62
CA GLU A 305 -51.13 -14.97 28.20
C GLU A 305 -50.75 -14.46 29.60
N VAL A 306 -50.96 -13.16 29.84
CA VAL A 306 -50.56 -12.46 31.07
C VAL A 306 -51.74 -11.67 31.64
N ARG A 307 -52.07 -11.94 32.91
CA ARG A 307 -53.05 -11.16 33.68
C ARG A 307 -52.36 -10.00 34.38
N ILE A 308 -52.83 -8.77 34.12
CA ILE A 308 -52.23 -7.50 34.54
C ILE A 308 -53.22 -6.72 35.40
N SER A 309 -52.76 -6.00 36.42
CA SER A 309 -53.64 -5.26 37.33
C SER A 309 -54.41 -4.15 36.61
N ASN A 310 -55.64 -3.84 37.03
CA ASN A 310 -56.36 -2.66 36.54
C ASN A 310 -55.69 -1.34 36.94
N SER A 311 -54.82 -1.36 37.96
CA SER A 311 -53.96 -0.24 38.35
C SER A 311 -52.76 -0.01 37.43
N GLU A 312 -52.55 -0.89 36.45
CA GLU A 312 -51.44 -0.85 35.49
C GLU A 312 -51.99 -0.63 34.07
N ASN A 313 -51.34 0.23 33.29
CA ASN A 313 -51.71 0.52 31.90
C ASN A 313 -50.55 0.26 30.92
N SER A 314 -49.49 -0.41 31.39
CA SER A 314 -48.31 -0.76 30.58
C SER A 314 -47.69 -2.07 31.05
N TYR A 315 -46.95 -2.73 30.16
CA TYR A 315 -46.31 -4.01 30.45
C TYR A 315 -45.03 -4.22 29.64
N LEU A 316 -43.99 -4.73 30.30
CA LEU A 316 -42.72 -5.09 29.68
C LEU A 316 -42.71 -6.59 29.37
N ILE A 317 -42.98 -6.95 28.12
CA ILE A 317 -42.82 -8.30 27.60
C ILE A 317 -41.32 -8.58 27.48
N THR A 318 -40.81 -9.68 28.04
CA THR A 318 -39.37 -10.02 28.07
C THR A 318 -39.12 -11.46 27.61
N GLY A 319 -37.88 -11.76 27.18
CA GLY A 319 -37.50 -13.09 26.70
C GLY A 319 -37.90 -13.35 25.24
N LEU A 320 -38.17 -12.29 24.48
CA LEU A 320 -38.55 -12.36 23.08
C LEU A 320 -37.36 -12.69 22.17
N ALA A 321 -37.64 -13.20 20.98
CA ALA A 321 -36.63 -13.51 19.98
C ALA A 321 -36.23 -12.25 19.17
N PRO A 322 -34.94 -11.93 19.04
CA PRO A 322 -34.42 -10.85 18.21
C PRO A 322 -34.80 -10.90 16.73
N GLY A 323 -35.20 -9.74 16.19
CA GLY A 323 -35.63 -9.55 14.80
C GLY A 323 -36.86 -10.39 14.41
N VAL A 324 -37.82 -10.52 15.33
CA VAL A 324 -39.09 -11.24 15.11
C VAL A 324 -40.27 -10.29 15.33
N THR A 325 -41.23 -10.31 14.41
CA THR A 325 -42.51 -9.61 14.58
C THR A 325 -43.41 -10.43 15.51
N TYR A 326 -43.85 -9.82 16.59
CA TYR A 326 -44.86 -10.31 17.51
C TYR A 326 -46.19 -9.61 17.25
N VAL A 327 -47.27 -10.36 17.37
CA VAL A 327 -48.62 -9.80 17.53
C VAL A 327 -48.84 -9.66 19.04
N VAL A 328 -49.26 -8.48 19.49
CA VAL A 328 -49.60 -8.20 20.88
C VAL A 328 -51.03 -7.69 20.93
N GLN A 329 -51.84 -8.30 21.80
CA GLN A 329 -53.25 -7.98 21.99
C GLN A 329 -53.50 -7.64 23.46
N VAL A 330 -54.33 -6.64 23.73
CA VAL A 330 -54.75 -6.27 25.09
C VAL A 330 -56.27 -6.19 25.16
N TYR A 331 -56.83 -6.92 26.13
CA TYR A 331 -58.25 -7.01 26.42
C TYR A 331 -58.53 -6.46 27.82
N ALA A 332 -59.65 -5.76 28.02
CA ALA A 332 -60.18 -5.46 29.35
C ALA A 332 -61.10 -6.61 29.79
N VAL A 333 -61.11 -6.91 31.10
CA VAL A 333 -62.05 -7.88 31.68
C VAL A 333 -62.80 -7.23 32.84
N ILE A 334 -64.13 -7.37 32.83
CA ILE A 334 -65.05 -6.91 33.89
C ILE A 334 -65.95 -8.09 34.26
N LYS A 335 -66.06 -8.42 35.55
CA LYS A 335 -66.71 -9.62 36.09
C LYS A 335 -66.12 -10.90 35.48
N THR A 336 -66.70 -11.36 34.38
CA THR A 336 -66.24 -12.52 33.59
C THR A 336 -66.33 -12.28 32.08
N ILE A 337 -66.61 -11.05 31.64
CA ILE A 337 -66.76 -10.69 30.23
C ILE A 337 -65.48 -9.98 29.78
N GLN A 338 -64.92 -10.48 28.68
CA GLN A 338 -63.73 -9.95 28.02
C GLN A 338 -64.16 -9.03 26.89
N SER A 339 -63.50 -7.88 26.73
CA SER A 339 -63.72 -6.97 25.60
C SER A 339 -63.23 -7.58 24.27
N GLU A 340 -63.48 -6.90 23.16
CA GLU A 340 -62.62 -7.06 21.98
C GLU A 340 -61.20 -6.55 22.28
N ALA A 341 -60.19 -7.03 21.55
CA ALA A 341 -58.80 -6.59 21.73
C ALA A 341 -58.50 -5.27 21.02
N ASP A 342 -57.67 -4.42 21.64
CA ASP A 342 -56.76 -3.57 20.88
C ASP A 342 -55.52 -4.41 20.47
N MET A 343 -54.94 -4.14 19.29
CA MET A 343 -53.90 -4.98 18.67
C MET A 343 -52.79 -4.14 18.04
N ILE A 344 -51.54 -4.53 18.31
CA ILE A 344 -50.35 -3.98 17.65
C ILE A 344 -49.43 -5.10 17.13
N GLU A 345 -48.86 -4.90 15.94
CA GLU A 345 -47.71 -5.67 15.47
C GLU A 345 -46.42 -4.93 15.81
N ALA A 346 -45.48 -5.61 16.47
CA ALA A 346 -44.23 -5.03 16.93
C ALA A 346 -43.06 -5.96 16.62
N THR A 347 -42.03 -5.47 15.94
CA THR A 347 -40.82 -6.23 15.64
C THR A 347 -39.73 -5.87 16.64
N THR A 348 -39.15 -6.87 17.29
CA THR A 348 -37.95 -6.71 18.14
C THR A 348 -36.74 -6.26 17.32
N ASP A 349 -35.81 -5.55 17.94
CA ASP A 349 -34.54 -5.20 17.28
C ASP A 349 -33.74 -6.47 16.91
N VAL A 350 -32.83 -6.34 15.94
CA VAL A 350 -31.84 -7.40 15.68
C VAL A 350 -30.66 -7.22 16.63
N SER A 351 -30.30 -8.28 17.36
CA SER A 351 -29.26 -8.25 18.40
C SER A 351 -27.98 -7.54 17.97
N THR A 352 -27.43 -6.76 18.90
CA THR A 352 -26.17 -6.04 18.71
C THR A 352 -24.99 -6.98 18.58
N VAL A 353 -23.95 -6.51 17.89
CA VAL A 353 -22.68 -7.21 17.77
C VAL A 353 -21.79 -6.79 18.94
N ASP A 354 -21.81 -7.57 20.01
CA ASP A 354 -21.06 -7.25 21.22
C ASP A 354 -19.59 -7.66 21.11
N ASP A 355 -18.72 -6.98 21.87
CA ASP A 355 -17.32 -7.35 22.06
C ASP A 355 -16.54 -7.51 20.73
N MET A 356 -16.72 -6.55 19.83
CA MET A 356 -15.95 -6.42 18.59
C MET A 356 -14.52 -5.95 18.91
N GLN A 357 -13.52 -6.67 18.39
CA GLN A 357 -12.10 -6.40 18.64
C GLN A 357 -11.28 -6.55 17.34
N VAL A 358 -10.14 -5.86 17.27
CA VAL A 358 -9.11 -6.12 16.26
C VAL A 358 -8.09 -7.09 16.85
N ILE A 359 -7.97 -8.26 16.25
CA ILE A 359 -7.15 -9.38 16.76
C ILE A 359 -5.86 -9.62 15.97
N GLY A 360 -5.71 -8.97 14.81
CA GLY A 360 -4.50 -9.01 13.99
C GLY A 360 -4.43 -7.83 13.02
N GLN A 361 -3.22 -7.36 12.74
CA GLN A 361 -2.91 -6.27 11.81
C GLN A 361 -1.71 -6.69 10.94
N THR A 362 -1.61 -6.09 9.75
CA THR A 362 -0.51 -6.22 8.78
C THR A 362 -0.47 -4.93 7.94
N GLU A 363 0.50 -4.79 7.04
CA GLU A 363 0.59 -3.66 6.10
C GLU A 363 -0.61 -3.52 5.13
N VAL A 364 -1.32 -4.61 4.79
CA VAL A 364 -2.42 -4.58 3.79
C VAL A 364 -3.70 -5.29 4.22
N SER A 365 -3.80 -5.69 5.49
CA SER A 365 -4.97 -6.39 6.03
C SER A 365 -5.16 -6.18 7.53
N ILE A 366 -6.42 -6.15 7.97
CA ILE A 366 -6.83 -6.09 9.39
C ILE A 366 -7.77 -7.26 9.67
N GLN A 367 -7.48 -8.03 10.71
CA GLN A 367 -8.34 -9.10 11.19
C GLN A 367 -9.13 -8.65 12.43
N VAL A 368 -10.45 -8.67 12.31
CA VAL A 368 -11.41 -8.40 13.37
C VAL A 368 -12.12 -9.69 13.81
N ASP A 369 -12.53 -9.75 15.07
CA ASP A 369 -13.54 -10.69 15.51
C ASP A 369 -14.57 -10.07 16.46
N TRP A 370 -15.70 -10.75 16.62
CA TRP A 370 -16.80 -10.30 17.47
C TRP A 370 -17.57 -11.50 18.04
N LYS A 371 -18.27 -11.28 19.15
CA LYS A 371 -19.13 -12.29 19.76
C LYS A 371 -20.37 -12.52 18.90
N ASN A 372 -20.72 -13.79 18.65
CA ASN A 372 -21.96 -14.11 17.96
C ASN A 372 -23.16 -13.87 18.90
N PRO A 373 -24.24 -13.22 18.42
CA PRO A 373 -25.46 -13.07 19.20
C PRO A 373 -26.10 -14.44 19.46
N GLN A 374 -26.87 -14.51 20.56
CA GLN A 374 -27.58 -15.73 20.94
C GLN A 374 -28.67 -16.11 19.93
N ALA A 375 -29.32 -15.12 19.34
CA ALA A 375 -30.28 -15.32 18.26
C ALA A 375 -29.60 -15.59 16.92
N GLU A 376 -30.30 -16.32 16.06
CA GLU A 376 -29.91 -16.50 14.67
C GLU A 376 -30.14 -15.21 13.87
N VAL A 377 -29.17 -14.92 13.01
CA VAL A 377 -29.08 -13.75 12.12
C VAL A 377 -28.55 -14.25 10.77
N ASP A 378 -29.00 -13.66 9.67
CA ASP A 378 -28.76 -14.21 8.33
C ASP A 378 -27.29 -14.02 7.91
N TYR A 379 -26.74 -12.85 8.20
CA TYR A 379 -25.34 -12.50 8.01
C TYR A 379 -24.98 -11.25 8.83
N PHE A 380 -23.69 -10.96 8.93
CA PHE A 380 -23.18 -9.69 9.42
C PHE A 380 -22.79 -8.81 8.23
N ARG A 381 -23.23 -7.55 8.23
CA ARG A 381 -22.69 -6.53 7.34
C ARG A 381 -21.52 -5.85 8.03
N LEU A 382 -20.33 -6.05 7.48
CA LEU A 382 -19.11 -5.37 7.90
C LEU A 382 -18.88 -4.20 6.94
N THR A 383 -18.75 -2.98 7.44
CA THR A 383 -18.38 -1.81 6.65
C THR A 383 -17.05 -1.28 7.17
N HIS A 384 -16.12 -0.94 6.27
CA HIS A 384 -14.87 -0.29 6.65
C HIS A 384 -14.69 1.01 5.87
N THR A 385 -14.20 2.03 6.58
CA THR A 385 -14.11 3.41 6.10
C THR A 385 -12.69 3.92 6.25
N ASP A 386 -12.13 4.44 5.16
CA ASP A 386 -10.76 4.99 5.11
C ASP A 386 -10.71 6.47 5.58
N PRO A 387 -9.52 7.07 5.76
CA PRO A 387 -9.39 8.47 6.19
C PRO A 387 -9.88 9.52 5.17
N SER A 388 -10.18 9.12 3.93
CA SER A 388 -10.81 9.99 2.92
C SER A 388 -12.34 9.98 3.01
N GLY A 389 -12.91 9.03 3.74
CA GLY A 389 -14.35 8.78 3.85
C GLY A 389 -14.89 7.83 2.77
N GLN A 390 -14.03 7.07 2.09
CA GLN A 390 -14.49 5.98 1.20
C GLN A 390 -14.90 4.78 2.06
N GLU A 391 -16.14 4.31 1.88
CA GLU A 391 -16.69 3.15 2.59
C GLU A 391 -16.83 1.94 1.66
N GLU A 392 -16.46 0.75 2.16
CA GLU A 392 -16.69 -0.52 1.48
C GLU A 392 -17.41 -1.53 2.38
N GLU A 393 -18.54 -2.06 1.90
CA GLU A 393 -19.40 -3.03 2.61
C GLU A 393 -19.11 -4.48 2.18
N LEU A 394 -19.01 -5.38 3.16
CA LEU A 394 -18.73 -6.81 2.99
C LEU A 394 -19.74 -7.64 3.79
N ASN A 395 -20.31 -8.67 3.15
CA ASN A 395 -21.29 -9.57 3.78
C ASN A 395 -20.59 -10.81 4.36
N VAL A 396 -20.46 -10.85 5.68
CA VAL A 396 -19.76 -11.91 6.43
C VAL A 396 -20.77 -12.91 6.99
N GLN A 397 -20.61 -14.19 6.66
CA GLN A 397 -21.48 -15.26 7.16
C GLN A 397 -21.18 -15.57 8.65
N ARG A 398 -22.22 -15.94 9.40
CA ARG A 398 -22.08 -16.28 10.83
C ARG A 398 -21.29 -17.58 11.02
N SER A 399 -20.25 -17.54 11.86
CA SER A 399 -19.49 -18.73 12.24
C SER A 399 -20.35 -19.73 13.04
N GLN A 400 -19.97 -21.02 12.98
CA GLN A 400 -20.48 -22.05 13.90
C GLN A 400 -19.87 -21.93 15.31
N GLU A 401 -18.76 -21.20 15.46
CA GLU A 401 -18.14 -20.91 16.77
C GLU A 401 -18.90 -19.82 17.55
N ALA A 402 -18.51 -19.61 18.82
CA ALA A 402 -19.06 -18.54 19.66
C ALA A 402 -18.66 -17.11 19.23
N ARG A 403 -17.67 -16.98 18.33
CA ARG A 403 -17.24 -15.71 17.72
C ARG A 403 -17.19 -15.87 16.19
N THR A 404 -17.43 -14.79 15.45
CA THR A 404 -17.14 -14.73 14.01
C THR A 404 -15.88 -13.90 13.81
N LYS A 405 -14.99 -14.38 12.93
CA LYS A 405 -13.71 -13.73 12.61
C LYS A 405 -13.69 -13.38 11.13
N TYR A 406 -13.11 -12.24 10.76
CA TYR A 406 -12.96 -11.83 9.37
C TYR A 406 -11.67 -11.04 9.15
N THR A 407 -10.99 -11.31 8.03
CA THR A 407 -9.80 -10.54 7.61
C THR A 407 -10.18 -9.66 6.42
N ILE A 408 -10.16 -8.36 6.62
CA ILE A 408 -10.31 -7.35 5.57
C ILE A 408 -8.96 -7.22 4.86
N VAL A 409 -8.91 -7.30 3.53
CA VAL A 409 -7.68 -7.36 2.73
C VAL A 409 -7.69 -6.32 1.60
N GLY A 410 -6.52 -5.87 1.17
CA GLY A 410 -6.37 -4.84 0.14
C GLY A 410 -6.33 -3.41 0.69
N LEU A 411 -6.06 -3.27 1.99
CA LEU A 411 -5.96 -1.99 2.68
C LEU A 411 -4.64 -1.27 2.37
N TYR A 412 -4.62 0.05 2.52
CA TYR A 412 -3.40 0.85 2.39
C TYR A 412 -2.50 0.74 3.62
N PRO A 413 -1.16 0.71 3.50
CA PRO A 413 -0.22 0.69 4.63
C PRO A 413 -0.27 1.95 5.52
N GLY A 414 0.10 1.79 6.79
CA GLY A 414 0.20 2.86 7.79
C GLY A 414 -1.06 3.71 7.99
N THR A 415 -2.23 3.16 7.67
CA THR A 415 -3.51 3.87 7.50
C THR A 415 -4.50 3.43 8.58
N GLU A 416 -5.20 4.39 9.18
CA GLU A 416 -6.27 4.13 10.15
C GLU A 416 -7.60 3.89 9.45
N TYR A 417 -8.30 2.83 9.84
CA TYR A 417 -9.61 2.45 9.33
C TYR A 417 -10.62 2.37 10.49
N GLN A 418 -11.77 3.01 10.30
CA GLN A 418 -12.94 2.76 11.14
C GLN A 418 -13.68 1.56 10.58
N ILE A 419 -13.87 0.52 11.39
CA ILE A 419 -14.53 -0.71 11.00
C ILE A 419 -15.80 -0.84 11.84
N SER A 420 -16.92 -1.11 11.19
CA SER A 420 -18.20 -1.34 11.85
C SER A 420 -18.83 -2.67 11.43
N VAL A 421 -19.60 -3.28 12.34
CA VAL A 421 -20.31 -4.55 12.07
C VAL A 421 -21.75 -4.45 12.57
N GLN A 422 -22.69 -4.88 11.73
CA GLN A 422 -24.12 -4.95 12.01
C GLN A 422 -24.68 -6.34 11.75
N SER A 423 -25.47 -6.87 12.68
CA SER A 423 -26.34 -8.03 12.42
C SER A 423 -27.42 -7.68 11.39
N ILE A 424 -27.69 -8.56 10.44
CA ILE A 424 -28.80 -8.41 9.47
C ILE A 424 -29.76 -9.60 9.60
N LYS A 425 -31.06 -9.33 9.54
CA LYS A 425 -32.11 -10.37 9.57
C LYS A 425 -33.30 -9.93 8.73
N GLY A 426 -33.55 -10.61 7.61
CA GLY A 426 -34.47 -10.16 6.58
C GLY A 426 -34.15 -8.73 6.12
N ASN A 427 -35.09 -7.80 6.34
CA ASN A 427 -34.93 -6.38 6.01
C ASN A 427 -34.48 -5.52 7.21
N THR A 428 -34.40 -6.05 8.43
CA THR A 428 -34.01 -5.28 9.62
C THR A 428 -32.49 -5.36 9.86
N LYS A 429 -31.93 -4.25 10.38
CA LYS A 429 -30.50 -4.09 10.67
C LYS A 429 -30.31 -3.81 12.15
N GLY A 430 -29.40 -4.53 12.80
CA GLY A 430 -29.00 -4.27 14.18
C GLY A 430 -28.16 -3.00 14.31
N LYS A 431 -28.01 -2.53 15.55
CA LYS A 431 -27.11 -1.40 15.87
C LYS A 431 -25.67 -1.75 15.47
N ALA A 432 -24.95 -0.78 14.90
CA ALA A 432 -23.54 -0.94 14.57
C ALA A 432 -22.68 -1.02 15.84
N SER A 433 -21.83 -2.05 15.86
CA SER A 433 -20.62 -2.09 16.69
C SER A 433 -19.47 -1.47 15.91
N PHE A 434 -18.45 -0.96 16.61
CA PHE A 434 -17.32 -0.24 16.00
C PHE A 434 -15.99 -0.65 16.64
N ALA A 435 -14.95 -0.76 15.82
CA ALA A 435 -13.57 -0.81 16.26
C ALA A 435 -12.68 -0.02 15.28
N THR A 436 -11.62 0.61 15.80
CA THR A 436 -10.58 1.24 14.98
C THR A 436 -9.42 0.27 14.81
N GLY A 437 -9.02 0.01 13.57
CA GLY A 437 -7.82 -0.74 13.24
C GLY A 437 -6.85 0.14 12.46
N VAL A 438 -5.55 -0.10 12.58
CA VAL A 438 -4.52 0.64 11.82
C VAL A 438 -3.63 -0.40 11.16
N THR A 439 -3.42 -0.30 9.84
CA THR A 439 -2.44 -1.16 9.15
C THR A 439 -1.01 -0.85 9.60
N ASP A 440 -0.13 -1.82 9.46
CA ASP A 440 1.29 -1.62 9.72
C ASP A 440 1.95 -0.78 8.63
N ILE A 441 3.11 -0.21 8.93
CA ILE A 441 3.91 0.56 7.97
C ILE A 441 4.60 -0.43 7.04
N ASP A 442 4.48 -0.24 5.71
CA ASP A 442 5.12 -1.12 4.74
C ASP A 442 6.65 -1.01 4.78
N ALA A 443 7.32 -2.15 4.56
CA ALA A 443 8.78 -2.21 4.60
C ALA A 443 9.40 -1.59 3.33
N PRO A 444 10.49 -0.81 3.43
CA PRO A 444 11.15 -0.25 2.24
C PRO A 444 11.61 -1.35 1.29
N THR A 445 11.12 -1.33 0.04
CA THR A 445 11.37 -2.40 -0.94
C THR A 445 12.59 -2.10 -1.82
N ASN A 446 13.04 -3.09 -2.59
CA ASN A 446 14.21 -3.00 -3.49
C ASN A 446 15.49 -2.45 -2.83
N PHE A 447 15.69 -2.78 -1.54
CA PHE A 447 16.85 -2.30 -0.77
C PHE A 447 18.16 -2.98 -1.20
N VAL A 448 19.04 -2.21 -1.84
CA VAL A 448 20.27 -2.72 -2.46
C VAL A 448 21.49 -1.86 -2.11
N THR A 449 22.65 -2.52 -2.00
CA THR A 449 23.97 -1.86 -1.94
C THR A 449 24.53 -1.63 -3.33
N THR A 450 25.13 -0.45 -3.54
CA THR A 450 25.88 -0.04 -4.74
C THR A 450 27.13 0.76 -4.33
N GLU A 451 28.01 1.06 -5.29
CA GLU A 451 29.17 1.98 -5.11
C GLU A 451 30.05 1.68 -3.88
N VAL A 452 30.32 0.41 -3.61
CA VAL A 452 31.14 -0.02 -2.47
C VAL A 452 32.61 0.32 -2.70
N THR A 453 33.25 0.93 -1.69
CA THR A 453 34.70 1.20 -1.63
C THR A 453 35.33 0.46 -0.45
N GLU A 454 36.57 0.80 -0.09
CA GLU A 454 37.22 0.34 1.14
C GLU A 454 36.55 0.90 2.42
N ASP A 455 35.92 2.07 2.33
CA ASP A 455 35.48 2.90 3.47
C ASP A 455 34.02 3.40 3.38
N THR A 456 33.35 3.21 2.24
CA THR A 456 31.99 3.73 1.98
C THR A 456 31.14 2.73 1.19
N ALA A 457 29.81 2.89 1.25
CA ALA A 457 28.86 2.16 0.40
C ALA A 457 27.59 3.00 0.21
N THR A 458 27.01 3.01 -1.00
CA THR A 458 25.75 3.71 -1.29
C THR A 458 24.60 2.70 -1.26
N VAL A 459 23.69 2.82 -0.29
CA VAL A 459 22.47 2.00 -0.23
C VAL A 459 21.28 2.77 -0.79
N SER A 460 20.36 2.08 -1.48
CA SER A 460 19.15 2.67 -2.08
C SER A 460 17.93 1.76 -1.93
N TRP A 461 16.74 2.36 -1.85
CA TRP A 461 15.45 1.70 -1.64
C TRP A 461 14.30 2.47 -2.31
N ASP A 462 13.20 1.78 -2.59
CA ASP A 462 11.93 2.40 -2.98
C ASP A 462 11.19 2.93 -1.75
N LYS A 463 10.46 4.04 -1.91
CA LYS A 463 9.73 4.67 -0.80
C LYS A 463 8.60 3.76 -0.29
N ALA A 464 8.41 3.77 1.02
CA ALA A 464 7.19 3.24 1.65
C ALA A 464 5.96 4.03 1.15
N GLN A 465 4.82 3.35 1.04
CA GLN A 465 3.53 3.93 0.66
C GLN A 465 2.82 4.58 1.85
N ALA A 466 3.02 4.04 3.05
CA ALA A 466 2.58 4.65 4.30
C ALA A 466 3.14 6.08 4.45
N GLU A 467 2.32 7.00 4.95
CA GLU A 467 2.81 8.34 5.33
C GLU A 467 3.68 8.22 6.60
N ILE A 468 4.99 8.46 6.45
CA ILE A 468 6.02 8.25 7.47
C ILE A 468 6.77 9.54 7.83
N GLU A 469 7.44 9.54 8.98
CA GLU A 469 8.31 10.64 9.43
C GLU A 469 9.73 10.50 8.87
N GLY A 470 10.22 9.25 8.77
CA GLY A 470 11.47 8.93 8.09
C GLY A 470 11.81 7.45 8.11
N TYR A 471 13.05 7.17 7.70
CA TYR A 471 13.66 5.84 7.77
C TYR A 471 14.76 5.83 8.82
N MET A 472 15.00 4.67 9.41
CA MET A 472 16.18 4.37 10.20
C MET A 472 17.03 3.37 9.42
N LEU A 473 18.27 3.76 9.10
CA LEU A 473 19.31 2.84 8.64
C LEU A 473 20.10 2.37 9.86
N SER A 474 20.41 1.08 9.91
CA SER A 474 21.31 0.50 10.93
C SER A 474 22.24 -0.48 10.24
N TYR A 475 23.55 -0.22 10.29
CA TYR A 475 24.54 -1.14 9.74
C TYR A 475 25.33 -1.81 10.85
N THR A 476 25.53 -3.12 10.73
CA THR A 476 26.26 -3.95 11.70
C THR A 476 27.40 -4.66 10.99
N SER A 477 28.61 -4.51 11.51
CA SER A 477 29.78 -5.27 11.03
C SER A 477 29.75 -6.72 11.54
N ALA A 478 30.43 -7.63 10.85
CA ALA A 478 30.67 -8.99 11.35
C ALA A 478 31.42 -9.02 12.70
N GLU A 479 32.08 -7.93 13.11
CA GLU A 479 32.72 -7.77 14.42
C GLU A 479 31.74 -7.35 15.54
N GLY A 480 30.46 -7.09 15.21
CA GLY A 480 29.42 -6.70 16.17
C GLY A 480 29.33 -5.21 16.47
N SER A 481 30.01 -4.35 15.71
CA SER A 481 29.83 -2.88 15.81
C SER A 481 28.62 -2.44 14.98
N SER A 482 27.57 -1.95 15.62
CA SER A 482 26.40 -1.35 14.96
C SER A 482 26.39 0.18 15.06
N SER A 483 25.77 0.85 14.09
CA SER A 483 25.51 2.29 14.11
C SER A 483 24.19 2.63 13.41
N ASP A 484 23.37 3.46 14.08
CA ASP A 484 22.04 3.87 13.63
C ASP A 484 22.05 5.29 13.05
N ILE A 485 21.33 5.50 11.94
CA ILE A 485 21.30 6.73 11.15
C ILE A 485 19.85 7.06 10.79
N PHE A 486 19.36 8.21 11.27
CA PHE A 486 18.09 8.77 10.82
C PHE A 486 18.20 9.34 9.40
N VAL A 487 17.24 8.99 8.54
CA VAL A 487 17.11 9.50 7.17
C VAL A 487 15.70 10.07 6.98
N GLY A 488 15.59 11.26 6.38
CA GLY A 488 14.29 11.88 6.13
C GLY A 488 13.43 11.06 5.15
N ARG A 489 12.11 11.06 5.37
CA ARG A 489 11.09 10.30 4.59
C ARG A 489 11.19 10.42 3.07
N ASP A 490 11.76 11.52 2.57
CA ASP A 490 11.82 11.83 1.16
C ASP A 490 13.05 11.28 0.43
N SER A 491 14.01 10.72 1.16
CA SER A 491 15.20 10.05 0.63
C SER A 491 14.90 8.64 0.11
N THR A 492 15.56 8.26 -0.97
CA THR A 492 15.59 6.90 -1.55
C THR A 492 17.01 6.31 -1.63
N SER A 493 18.01 7.04 -1.13
CA SER A 493 19.38 6.55 -1.00
C SER A 493 20.14 7.26 0.12
N TYR A 494 21.21 6.61 0.59
CA TYR A 494 22.13 7.15 1.57
C TYR A 494 23.55 6.57 1.35
N ARG A 495 24.58 7.38 1.55
CA ARG A 495 25.98 6.93 1.47
C ARG A 495 26.55 6.72 2.88
N LEU A 496 26.73 5.46 3.26
CA LEU A 496 27.47 5.05 4.46
C LEU A 496 28.94 5.43 4.30
N VAL A 497 29.57 5.94 5.36
CA VAL A 497 30.96 6.41 5.37
C VAL A 497 31.66 6.01 6.67
N GLY A 498 32.97 5.77 6.62
CA GLY A 498 33.73 5.27 7.77
C GLY A 498 33.47 3.80 8.07
N LEU A 499 33.13 3.01 7.05
CA LEU A 499 33.12 1.55 7.12
C LEU A 499 34.56 1.03 7.25
N ARG A 500 34.73 -0.18 7.78
CA ARG A 500 36.04 -0.84 7.84
C ARG A 500 36.38 -1.54 6.52
N PRO A 501 37.62 -1.42 6.00
CA PRO A 501 38.08 -2.16 4.82
C PRO A 501 38.08 -3.69 4.99
N GLY A 502 37.70 -4.40 3.93
CA GLY A 502 37.65 -5.87 3.90
C GLY A 502 36.73 -6.53 4.93
N VAL A 503 35.61 -5.90 5.28
CA VAL A 503 34.64 -6.41 6.27
C VAL A 503 33.24 -6.49 5.65
N LEU A 504 32.52 -7.59 5.95
CA LEU A 504 31.10 -7.72 5.62
C LEU A 504 30.28 -6.90 6.62
N HIS A 505 29.51 -5.95 6.12
CA HIS A 505 28.49 -5.21 6.87
C HIS A 505 27.10 -5.62 6.39
N THR A 506 26.23 -6.02 7.31
CA THR A 506 24.80 -6.18 7.04
C THR A 506 24.11 -4.86 7.37
N VAL A 507 23.46 -4.27 6.37
CA VAL A 507 22.68 -3.03 6.53
C VAL A 507 21.21 -3.39 6.63
N TYR A 508 20.51 -2.76 7.56
CA TYR A 508 19.06 -2.84 7.76
C TYR A 508 18.43 -1.47 7.51
N ILE A 509 17.21 -1.46 6.96
CA ILE A 509 16.36 -0.28 6.88
C ILE A 509 14.95 -0.60 7.37
N TRP A 510 14.33 0.34 8.07
CA TRP A 510 12.90 0.35 8.35
C TRP A 510 12.36 1.78 8.35
N ALA A 511 11.09 1.94 8.00
CA ALA A 511 10.36 3.20 8.11
C ALA A 511 9.73 3.35 9.50
N PHE A 512 9.39 4.58 9.90
CA PHE A 512 8.70 4.84 11.17
C PHE A 512 7.78 6.06 11.16
N LYS A 513 6.83 6.08 12.10
CA LYS A 513 5.88 7.16 12.37
C LYS A 513 5.54 7.16 13.86
N GLY A 514 6.07 8.10 14.63
CA GLY A 514 6.06 8.04 16.09
C GLY A 514 6.69 6.74 16.59
N ASP A 515 6.02 6.08 17.54
CA ASP A 515 6.48 4.79 18.10
C ASP A 515 6.26 3.57 17.17
N LYS A 516 5.56 3.73 16.03
CA LYS A 516 5.35 2.63 15.06
C LYS A 516 6.52 2.52 14.08
N VAL A 517 6.93 1.28 13.77
CA VAL A 517 7.98 0.93 12.81
C VAL A 517 7.50 -0.09 11.79
N SER A 518 8.08 -0.09 10.58
CA SER A 518 7.84 -1.13 9.57
C SER A 518 8.59 -2.43 9.87
N GLY A 519 8.32 -3.47 9.07
CA GLY A 519 9.26 -4.58 8.91
C GLY A 519 10.65 -4.09 8.46
N LYS A 520 11.71 -4.83 8.83
CA LYS A 520 13.09 -4.51 8.43
C LYS A 520 13.46 -5.18 7.12
N SER A 521 13.84 -4.38 6.13
CA SER A 521 14.56 -4.87 4.93
C SER A 521 16.06 -4.89 5.20
N SER A 522 16.79 -5.82 4.59
CA SER A 522 18.24 -5.97 4.79
C SER A 522 19.00 -6.20 3.49
N THR A 523 20.22 -5.67 3.42
CA THR A 523 21.15 -5.85 2.30
C THR A 523 22.59 -6.00 2.84
N GLU A 524 23.50 -6.51 2.01
CA GLU A 524 24.89 -6.76 2.41
C GLU A 524 25.88 -5.86 1.65
N ALA A 525 26.93 -5.42 2.35
CA ALA A 525 27.97 -4.55 1.85
C ALA A 525 29.34 -5.08 2.31
N GLU A 526 30.06 -5.78 1.43
CA GLU A 526 31.41 -6.27 1.72
C GLU A 526 32.44 -5.29 1.12
N THR A 527 33.10 -4.53 1.98
CA THR A 527 34.02 -3.46 1.57
C THR A 527 35.26 -4.00 0.84
N GLU A 528 35.86 -3.14 -0.01
CA GLU A 528 37.13 -3.44 -0.67
C GLU A 528 38.29 -3.52 0.34
N LEU A 529 39.40 -4.17 -0.05
CA LEU A 529 40.65 -4.09 0.70
C LEU A 529 41.28 -2.71 0.46
N ASP A 530 41.66 -2.01 1.54
CA ASP A 530 42.38 -0.74 1.45
C ASP A 530 43.79 -0.91 0.89
N ALA A 531 44.36 0.17 0.38
CA ALA A 531 45.61 0.15 -0.37
C ALA A 531 46.83 0.54 0.49
N PRO A 532 48.00 -0.13 0.34
CA PRO A 532 49.19 0.18 1.16
C PRO A 532 49.68 1.62 0.98
N ALA A 533 49.64 2.43 2.05
CA ALA A 533 49.95 3.86 1.98
C ALA A 533 51.47 4.15 2.02
N ASN A 534 51.85 5.37 1.64
CA ASN A 534 53.21 5.92 1.78
C ASN A 534 54.35 5.03 1.21
N LEU A 535 54.12 4.38 0.07
CA LEU A 535 55.14 3.58 -0.63
C LEU A 535 56.33 4.45 -1.11
N VAL A 536 57.46 4.33 -0.41
CA VAL A 536 58.70 5.08 -0.69
C VAL A 536 59.89 4.16 -0.92
N ALA A 537 60.79 4.61 -1.81
CA ALA A 537 62.10 4.01 -2.05
C ALA A 537 63.21 4.87 -1.43
N TYR A 538 64.26 4.24 -0.91
CA TYR A 538 65.42 4.88 -0.29
C TYR A 538 66.65 3.94 -0.30
N ASP A 539 67.78 4.37 0.27
CA ASP A 539 69.07 3.64 0.26
C ASP A 539 69.51 3.20 -1.15
N GLU A 540 69.33 4.05 -2.16
CA GLU A 540 69.63 3.71 -3.55
C GLU A 540 71.15 3.64 -3.81
N THR A 541 71.59 2.53 -4.42
CA THR A 541 73.01 2.30 -4.75
C THR A 541 73.23 2.17 -6.27
N GLU A 542 74.39 1.65 -6.67
CA GLU A 542 74.66 1.26 -8.05
C GLU A 542 73.83 0.05 -8.51
N SER A 543 73.31 -0.78 -7.59
CA SER A 543 72.67 -2.07 -7.93
C SER A 543 71.62 -2.58 -6.93
N SER A 544 71.19 -1.75 -5.97
CA SER A 544 70.18 -2.06 -4.95
C SER A 544 69.38 -0.82 -4.55
N PHE A 545 68.25 -1.04 -3.87
CA PHE A 545 67.45 -0.04 -3.16
C PHE A 545 66.64 -0.73 -2.06
N SER A 546 66.15 0.05 -1.09
CA SER A 546 65.21 -0.35 -0.04
C SER A 546 63.82 0.24 -0.30
N LEU A 547 62.78 -0.42 0.22
CA LEU A 547 61.40 0.08 0.25
C LEU A 547 60.87 0.24 1.69
N SER A 548 59.77 0.97 1.82
CA SER A 548 58.83 0.89 2.94
C SER A 548 57.46 1.42 2.52
N TRP A 549 56.42 0.94 3.18
CA TRP A 549 55.03 1.39 3.08
C TRP A 549 54.35 1.19 4.44
N ASP A 550 53.21 1.84 4.64
CA ASP A 550 52.35 1.64 5.81
C ASP A 550 51.43 0.42 5.58
N PRO A 551 51.14 -0.38 6.62
CA PRO A 551 50.27 -1.55 6.51
C PRO A 551 48.81 -1.15 6.27
N VAL A 552 48.05 -2.06 5.66
CA VAL A 552 46.60 -1.92 5.46
C VAL A 552 45.81 -2.19 6.74
N GLN A 553 44.58 -1.70 6.81
CA GLN A 553 43.66 -1.89 7.94
C GLN A 553 42.86 -3.18 7.81
N ALA A 554 42.55 -3.63 6.58
CA ALA A 554 41.93 -4.92 6.34
C ALA A 554 42.85 -6.06 6.80
N GLU A 555 42.27 -7.09 7.43
CA GLU A 555 42.94 -8.39 7.58
C GLU A 555 43.29 -8.95 6.19
N ILE A 556 44.47 -9.56 6.03
CA ILE A 556 45.01 -9.99 4.73
C ILE A 556 45.84 -11.26 4.83
N ASP A 557 45.93 -12.00 3.73
CA ASP A 557 46.85 -13.14 3.59
C ASP A 557 48.29 -12.66 3.34
N GLY A 558 48.46 -11.43 2.84
CA GLY A 558 49.76 -10.82 2.56
C GLY A 558 49.72 -9.71 1.52
N TYR A 559 50.91 -9.38 1.00
CA TYR A 559 51.12 -8.41 -0.07
C TYR A 559 51.81 -9.06 -1.27
N ILE A 560 51.51 -8.60 -2.48
CA ILE A 560 52.30 -8.89 -3.68
C ILE A 560 53.05 -7.62 -4.08
N LEU A 561 54.38 -7.68 -4.05
CA LEU A 561 55.28 -6.63 -4.49
C LEU A 561 55.87 -7.01 -5.84
N THR A 562 55.66 -6.19 -6.86
CA THR A 562 56.17 -6.41 -8.21
C THR A 562 57.08 -5.25 -8.61
N TYR A 563 58.25 -5.54 -9.17
CA TYR A 563 59.09 -4.50 -9.78
C TYR A 563 59.41 -4.81 -11.24
N THR A 564 59.36 -3.76 -12.06
CA THR A 564 59.37 -3.84 -13.52
C THR A 564 60.62 -3.17 -14.08
N PHE A 565 61.31 -3.91 -14.94
CA PHE A 565 62.52 -3.52 -15.66
C PHE A 565 62.14 -2.75 -16.94
N LEU A 566 63.08 -1.98 -17.48
CA LEU A 566 62.85 -1.16 -18.69
C LEU A 566 62.74 -1.96 -20.01
N ASP A 567 62.92 -3.28 -19.97
CA ASP A 567 62.63 -4.20 -21.08
C ASP A 567 61.19 -4.75 -21.04
N GLY A 568 60.40 -4.36 -20.03
CA GLY A 568 59.04 -4.86 -19.80
C GLY A 568 58.97 -6.17 -19.03
N SER A 569 60.10 -6.78 -18.67
CA SER A 569 60.12 -7.89 -17.71
C SER A 569 59.78 -7.38 -16.30
N SER A 570 59.15 -8.23 -15.50
CA SER A 570 58.82 -7.93 -14.10
C SER A 570 59.13 -9.12 -13.21
N LYS A 571 59.26 -8.87 -11.91
CA LYS A 571 59.36 -9.91 -10.90
C LYS A 571 58.40 -9.63 -9.76
N GLU A 572 57.48 -10.56 -9.54
CA GLU A 572 56.58 -10.58 -8.39
C GLU A 572 57.24 -11.26 -7.18
N ILE A 573 56.91 -10.79 -5.98
CA ILE A 573 57.40 -11.28 -4.70
C ILE A 573 56.23 -11.30 -3.71
N PRO A 574 55.77 -12.46 -3.24
CA PRO A 574 54.80 -12.55 -2.16
C PRO A 574 55.47 -12.25 -0.81
N LEU A 575 54.75 -11.52 0.03
CA LEU A 575 55.13 -11.12 1.39
C LEU A 575 53.99 -11.50 2.34
N GLY A 576 54.32 -11.97 3.55
CA GLY A 576 53.32 -12.31 4.56
C GLY A 576 52.63 -11.09 5.20
N PRO A 577 51.59 -11.29 6.01
CA PRO A 577 50.83 -10.20 6.63
C PRO A 577 51.61 -9.58 7.80
N ASP A 578 52.12 -10.42 8.72
CA ASP A 578 52.96 -10.02 9.84
C ASP A 578 54.37 -9.62 9.39
N SER A 579 54.52 -8.37 8.95
CA SER A 579 55.83 -7.75 8.80
C SER A 579 55.80 -6.28 9.23
N THR A 580 56.83 -5.90 10.00
CA THR A 580 56.86 -4.71 10.85
C THR A 580 56.59 -3.39 10.13
N SER A 581 56.17 -2.36 10.89
CA SER A 581 55.81 -0.97 10.53
C SER A 581 56.82 -0.13 9.70
N TYR A 582 57.84 -0.76 9.15
CA TYR A 582 58.68 -0.26 8.05
C TYR A 582 59.09 -1.47 7.22
N LEU A 583 58.28 -1.83 6.23
CA LEU A 583 58.39 -3.11 5.52
C LEU A 583 59.54 -3.08 4.48
N ARG A 584 60.74 -3.52 4.90
CA ARG A 584 61.99 -3.34 4.13
C ARG A 584 62.27 -4.46 3.12
N PHE A 585 61.82 -4.29 1.88
CA PHE A 585 62.34 -5.10 0.77
C PHE A 585 63.61 -4.48 0.17
N ALA A 586 64.70 -5.27 0.09
CA ALA A 586 65.96 -4.88 -0.52
C ALA A 586 66.19 -5.62 -1.85
N ALA A 587 65.94 -4.97 -2.98
CA ALA A 587 66.28 -5.56 -4.27
C ALA A 587 67.80 -5.51 -4.49
N SER A 588 68.35 -6.49 -5.20
CA SER A 588 69.78 -6.53 -5.54
C SER A 588 69.99 -7.04 -6.97
N LYS A 589 71.19 -6.82 -7.50
CA LYS A 589 71.59 -7.15 -8.89
C LYS A 589 70.86 -6.31 -9.96
N LEU A 590 70.45 -5.10 -9.61
CA LEU A 590 69.87 -4.15 -10.57
C LEU A 590 70.92 -3.57 -11.52
N GLU A 591 70.46 -3.10 -12.68
CA GLU A 591 71.29 -2.40 -13.65
C GLU A 591 71.59 -0.96 -13.22
N ARG A 592 72.77 -0.47 -13.60
CA ARG A 592 73.30 0.85 -13.23
C ARG A 592 72.71 1.97 -14.09
N GLY A 593 72.34 3.10 -13.49
CA GLY A 593 71.78 4.26 -14.17
C GLY A 593 70.34 4.12 -14.70
N LYS A 594 69.65 2.99 -14.44
CA LYS A 594 68.31 2.67 -14.96
C LYS A 594 67.20 3.12 -14.02
N ARG A 595 66.05 3.50 -14.59
CA ARG A 595 64.80 3.75 -13.86
C ARG A 595 64.06 2.42 -13.70
N TYR A 596 63.38 2.26 -12.57
CA TYR A 596 62.54 1.10 -12.26
C TYR A 596 61.18 1.58 -11.76
N ILE A 597 60.14 0.81 -12.05
CA ILE A 597 58.79 0.99 -11.47
C ILE A 597 58.58 -0.13 -10.46
N VAL A 598 58.00 0.19 -9.31
CA VAL A 598 57.60 -0.75 -8.27
C VAL A 598 56.11 -0.57 -8.04
N THR A 599 55.37 -1.68 -7.99
CA THR A 599 53.96 -1.73 -7.61
C THR A 599 53.77 -2.64 -6.40
N ILE A 600 52.76 -2.36 -5.59
CA ILE A 600 52.31 -3.21 -4.50
C ILE A 600 50.78 -3.24 -4.42
N TYR A 601 50.23 -4.38 -4.03
CA TYR A 601 48.85 -4.51 -3.56
C TYR A 601 48.76 -5.53 -2.42
N ALA A 602 47.77 -5.37 -1.56
CA ALA A 602 47.43 -6.33 -0.50
C ALA A 602 46.37 -7.33 -1.02
N PHE A 603 46.32 -8.54 -0.48
CA PHE A 603 45.37 -9.57 -0.94
C PHE A 603 44.78 -10.44 0.19
N ARG A 604 43.57 -10.95 -0.02
CA ARG A 604 42.90 -11.95 0.82
C ARG A 604 42.11 -12.91 -0.08
N GLY A 605 42.50 -14.17 -0.13
CA GLY A 605 42.00 -15.16 -1.08
C GLY A 605 42.18 -14.71 -2.53
N SER A 606 41.06 -14.50 -3.24
CA SER A 606 41.03 -13.97 -4.60
C SER A 606 40.97 -12.43 -4.68
N LYS A 607 40.65 -11.74 -3.58
CA LYS A 607 40.50 -10.28 -3.52
C LYS A 607 41.84 -9.57 -3.44
N ARG A 608 41.89 -8.35 -3.98
CA ARG A 608 43.08 -7.50 -4.07
C ARG A 608 42.72 -6.06 -3.75
N SER A 609 43.62 -5.33 -3.10
CA SER A 609 43.51 -3.88 -2.96
C SER A 609 43.73 -3.17 -4.30
N LYS A 610 43.49 -1.85 -4.32
CA LYS A 610 44.02 -0.99 -5.38
C LYS A 610 45.55 -1.08 -5.39
N VAL A 611 46.15 -0.97 -6.59
CA VAL A 611 47.61 -1.08 -6.79
C VAL A 611 48.25 0.29 -6.57
N VAL A 612 49.26 0.36 -5.72
CA VAL A 612 50.04 1.58 -5.43
C VAL A 612 51.39 1.48 -6.12
N GLU A 613 51.84 2.55 -6.79
CA GLU A 613 53.10 2.58 -7.53
C GLU A 613 54.10 3.62 -7.03
N THR A 614 55.39 3.34 -7.20
CA THR A 614 56.49 4.29 -7.03
C THR A 614 57.60 4.01 -8.05
N PHE A 615 58.57 4.92 -8.17
CA PHE A 615 59.71 4.73 -9.07
C PHE A 615 61.00 5.27 -8.47
N PHE A 616 62.12 4.63 -8.82
CA PHE A 616 63.47 5.04 -8.42
C PHE A 616 64.45 4.94 -9.59
N LYS A 617 65.69 5.39 -9.39
CA LYS A 617 66.75 5.32 -10.40
C LYS A 617 68.11 5.01 -9.76
N THR A 618 68.79 3.97 -10.23
CA THR A 618 70.11 3.58 -9.72
C THR A 618 71.21 4.58 -10.12
N VAL A 619 72.28 4.65 -9.33
CA VAL A 619 73.38 5.61 -9.52
C VAL A 619 74.23 5.24 -10.75
N ALA A 620 74.81 6.24 -11.42
CA ALA A 620 75.62 6.08 -12.63
C ALA A 620 77.07 6.57 -12.44
N LEU A 621 78.04 5.87 -13.05
CA LEU A 621 79.46 6.20 -13.01
C LEU A 621 79.82 7.40 -13.90
N LEU A 622 80.82 8.18 -13.48
CA LEU A 622 81.29 9.37 -14.20
C LEU A 622 82.05 9.03 -15.50
N TYR A 623 82.82 7.93 -15.49
CA TYR A 623 83.52 7.39 -16.65
C TYR A 623 83.17 5.90 -16.84
N PRO A 624 82.10 5.54 -17.57
CA PRO A 624 81.70 4.14 -17.75
C PRO A 624 82.77 3.28 -18.44
N PHE A 625 83.56 3.86 -19.33
CA PHE A 625 84.65 3.21 -20.06
C PHE A 625 85.95 4.00 -19.85
N PRO A 626 86.60 3.84 -18.68
CA PRO A 626 87.74 4.68 -18.33
C PRO A 626 88.92 4.40 -19.26
N MET A 627 89.50 5.45 -19.85
CA MET A 627 90.65 5.33 -20.76
C MET A 627 92.00 5.23 -20.04
N ASP A 628 92.05 5.62 -18.76
CA ASP A 628 93.27 5.70 -17.97
C ASP A 628 92.99 5.50 -16.47
N CYS A 629 94.04 5.20 -15.70
CA CYS A 629 93.96 4.99 -14.24
C CYS A 629 93.46 6.23 -13.47
N GLY A 630 93.65 7.45 -13.99
CA GLY A 630 93.08 8.67 -13.42
C GLY A 630 91.56 8.75 -13.57
N GLN A 631 90.98 8.19 -14.63
CA GLN A 631 89.52 8.05 -14.79
C GLN A 631 88.95 6.96 -13.87
N ILE A 632 89.65 5.83 -13.73
CA ILE A 632 89.31 4.78 -12.75
C ILE A 632 89.30 5.36 -11.32
N MET A 633 90.27 6.22 -11.00
CA MET A 633 90.36 6.91 -9.71
C MET A 633 89.27 7.98 -9.51
N LYS A 634 88.85 8.68 -10.58
CA LYS A 634 87.70 9.60 -10.56
C LYS A 634 86.35 8.89 -10.39
N ASN A 635 86.26 7.61 -10.75
CA ASN A 635 85.14 6.72 -10.37
C ASN A 635 85.23 6.23 -8.90
N GLY A 636 86.16 6.74 -8.09
CA GLY A 636 86.25 6.46 -6.65
C GLY A 636 87.23 5.37 -6.24
N ASN A 637 87.83 4.64 -7.19
CA ASN A 637 88.78 3.56 -6.91
C ASN A 637 90.14 4.10 -6.44
N LYS A 638 90.55 3.80 -5.20
CA LYS A 638 91.80 4.34 -4.60
C LYS A 638 92.87 3.28 -4.32
N ASN A 639 92.62 2.04 -4.70
CA ASN A 639 93.52 0.92 -4.40
C ASN A 639 94.49 0.67 -5.56
N ASN A 640 95.72 0.28 -5.25
CA ASN A 640 96.65 -0.23 -6.27
C ASN A 640 96.20 -1.61 -6.74
N GLY A 641 96.31 -1.90 -8.03
CA GLY A 641 95.90 -3.21 -8.57
C GLY A 641 95.77 -3.25 -10.08
N VAL A 642 95.31 -4.38 -10.61
CA VAL A 642 95.02 -4.55 -12.04
C VAL A 642 93.58 -4.08 -12.34
N TYR A 643 93.43 -3.21 -13.32
CA TYR A 643 92.15 -2.68 -13.78
C TYR A 643 92.04 -2.75 -15.30
N THR A 644 90.81 -2.73 -15.82
CA THR A 644 90.53 -2.63 -17.25
C THR A 644 90.41 -1.16 -17.67
N VAL A 645 91.16 -0.77 -18.72
CA VAL A 645 91.00 0.52 -19.42
C VAL A 645 90.58 0.29 -20.88
N TYR A 646 89.96 1.30 -21.49
CA TYR A 646 89.42 1.25 -22.84
C TYR A 646 90.13 2.26 -23.75
N ILE A 647 90.94 1.77 -24.70
CA ILE A 647 91.71 2.65 -25.60
C ILE A 647 90.75 3.44 -26.51
N ASN A 648 91.00 4.75 -26.62
CA ASN A 648 90.18 5.68 -27.41
C ASN A 648 88.67 5.66 -27.06
N ASN A 649 88.32 5.39 -25.79
CA ASN A 649 86.93 5.22 -25.33
C ASN A 649 86.17 4.11 -26.08
N ASN A 650 86.87 3.17 -26.70
CA ASN A 650 86.28 2.12 -27.51
C ASN A 650 86.05 0.85 -26.68
N GLN A 651 84.78 0.51 -26.48
CA GLN A 651 84.33 -0.66 -25.72
C GLN A 651 84.89 -1.99 -26.25
N SER A 652 85.17 -2.09 -27.56
CA SER A 652 85.73 -3.30 -28.18
C SER A 652 87.25 -3.48 -28.02
N LYS A 653 87.93 -2.54 -27.34
CA LYS A 653 89.36 -2.62 -27.00
C LYS A 653 89.63 -2.49 -25.49
N PRO A 654 89.17 -3.44 -24.65
CA PRO A 654 89.56 -3.52 -23.25
C PRO A 654 91.02 -3.99 -23.11
N ILE A 655 91.80 -3.34 -22.24
CA ILE A 655 93.16 -3.76 -21.88
C ILE A 655 93.31 -3.75 -20.37
N GLN A 656 93.85 -4.83 -19.81
CA GLN A 656 94.26 -4.89 -18.40
C GLN A 656 95.60 -4.18 -18.19
N VAL A 657 95.64 -3.32 -17.19
CA VAL A 657 96.82 -2.51 -16.81
C VAL A 657 96.96 -2.49 -15.29
N TYR A 658 98.19 -2.40 -14.78
CA TYR A 658 98.38 -2.13 -13.35
C TYR A 658 98.26 -0.62 -13.11
N CYS A 659 97.33 -0.23 -12.24
CA CYS A 659 97.19 1.14 -11.76
C CYS A 659 97.86 1.32 -10.40
N ASP A 660 98.73 2.32 -10.30
CA ASP A 660 99.20 2.88 -9.04
C ASP A 660 98.37 4.14 -8.72
N MET A 661 97.54 4.01 -7.70
CA MET A 661 96.64 5.03 -7.16
C MET A 661 97.25 5.78 -5.97
N THR A 662 98.52 5.51 -5.64
CA THR A 662 99.18 5.99 -4.41
C THR A 662 100.35 6.94 -4.65
N THR A 663 101.27 6.63 -5.55
CA THR A 663 102.47 7.47 -5.75
C THR A 663 102.10 8.80 -6.39
N ASP A 664 102.63 9.90 -5.87
CA ASP A 664 102.52 11.24 -6.47
C ASP A 664 101.05 11.63 -6.80
N GLY A 665 100.13 11.28 -5.87
CA GLY A 665 98.69 11.53 -5.98
C GLY A 665 97.91 10.54 -6.86
N GLY A 666 98.54 9.48 -7.37
CA GLY A 666 97.87 8.35 -8.00
C GLY A 666 97.41 8.56 -9.45
N GLY A 667 96.68 7.57 -9.96
CA GLY A 667 96.19 7.54 -11.35
C GLY A 667 97.26 7.19 -12.39
N TRP A 668 98.37 6.55 -11.99
CA TRP A 668 99.43 6.12 -12.89
C TRP A 668 99.15 4.75 -13.51
N LEU A 669 99.38 4.62 -14.81
CA LEU A 669 99.32 3.37 -15.57
C LEU A 669 100.73 2.84 -15.75
N VAL A 670 101.05 1.70 -15.13
CA VAL A 670 102.41 1.13 -15.14
C VAL A 670 102.67 0.37 -16.45
N LEU A 671 103.77 0.72 -17.13
CA LEU A 671 104.21 0.16 -18.41
C LEU A 671 105.30 -0.91 -18.24
N GLN A 672 106.16 -0.74 -17.24
CA GLN A 672 107.17 -1.71 -16.82
C GLN A 672 107.33 -1.66 -15.30
N ARG A 673 107.55 -2.83 -14.70
CA ARG A 673 107.94 -3.01 -13.29
C ARG A 673 109.04 -4.06 -13.21
N ARG A 674 110.04 -3.81 -12.36
CA ARG A 674 111.04 -4.79 -11.90
C ARG A 674 111.34 -4.55 -10.43
N ASN A 675 111.33 -5.61 -9.64
CA ASN A 675 111.35 -5.60 -8.18
C ASN A 675 111.72 -6.96 -7.55
N THR A 676 112.02 -8.00 -8.35
CA THR A 676 112.41 -9.33 -7.85
C THR A 676 113.58 -9.94 -8.63
N GLY A 677 113.78 -9.58 -9.89
CA GLY A 677 114.81 -10.14 -10.77
C GLY A 677 114.49 -11.49 -11.39
N ASN A 678 113.30 -12.05 -11.12
CA ASN A 678 112.89 -13.36 -11.60
C ASN A 678 112.59 -13.38 -13.11
N LEU A 679 112.23 -12.23 -13.69
CA LEU A 679 111.90 -12.12 -15.11
C LEU A 679 113.11 -11.64 -15.92
N ASP A 680 113.51 -12.43 -16.92
CA ASP A 680 114.47 -11.99 -17.93
C ASP A 680 113.86 -10.90 -18.84
N PHE A 681 114.61 -9.83 -19.06
CA PHE A 681 114.30 -8.71 -19.97
C PHE A 681 115.17 -8.71 -21.25
N MET A 682 116.08 -9.67 -21.43
CA MET A 682 116.88 -9.84 -22.65
C MET A 682 116.06 -10.48 -23.78
N ARG A 683 114.95 -9.83 -24.15
CA ARG A 683 113.94 -10.32 -25.08
C ARG A 683 114.13 -9.81 -26.51
N ARG A 684 113.51 -10.53 -27.44
CA ARG A 684 113.51 -10.25 -28.89
C ARG A 684 112.47 -9.21 -29.30
N TRP A 685 112.62 -8.64 -30.49
CA TRP A 685 111.76 -7.59 -31.06
C TRP A 685 110.26 -7.89 -30.93
N ARG A 686 109.82 -9.07 -31.36
CA ARG A 686 108.41 -9.49 -31.29
C ARG A 686 107.87 -9.61 -29.86
N GLN A 687 108.71 -9.95 -28.88
CA GLN A 687 108.31 -10.05 -27.47
C GLN A 687 108.16 -8.65 -26.85
N TYR A 688 109.06 -7.73 -27.16
CA TYR A 688 108.93 -6.31 -26.76
C TYR A 688 107.71 -5.62 -27.37
N ILE A 689 107.27 -6.05 -28.56
CA ILE A 689 106.01 -5.62 -29.18
C ILE A 689 104.79 -6.11 -28.39
N ALA A 690 104.66 -7.41 -28.16
CA ALA A 690 103.46 -8.01 -27.54
C ALA A 690 103.33 -7.73 -26.03
N GLY A 691 104.45 -7.61 -25.33
CA GLY A 691 104.53 -7.61 -23.87
C GLY A 691 104.86 -8.99 -23.29
N PHE A 692 105.34 -9.01 -22.04
CA PHE A 692 105.74 -10.22 -21.30
C PHE A 692 105.77 -9.96 -19.79
N GLY A 693 105.61 -11.01 -18.98
CA GLY A 693 105.56 -10.94 -17.51
C GLY A 693 104.15 -10.90 -16.93
N ASN A 694 104.03 -10.64 -15.62
CA ASN A 694 102.77 -10.57 -14.88
C ASN A 694 102.55 -9.15 -14.33
N LEU A 695 101.37 -8.56 -14.54
CA LEU A 695 101.04 -7.19 -14.12
C LEU A 695 101.17 -6.96 -12.59
N THR A 696 101.02 -7.99 -11.77
CA THR A 696 101.20 -7.89 -10.30
C THR A 696 102.66 -8.08 -9.85
N GLU A 697 103.54 -8.54 -10.73
CA GLU A 697 104.96 -8.83 -10.47
C GLU A 697 105.83 -8.03 -11.47
N GLU A 698 106.86 -8.63 -12.04
CA GLU A 698 107.66 -8.01 -13.10
C GLU A 698 106.99 -8.14 -14.47
N PHE A 699 107.02 -7.07 -15.27
CA PHE A 699 106.47 -7.10 -16.63
C PHE A 699 107.00 -5.97 -17.53
N TRP A 700 106.78 -6.16 -18.83
CA TRP A 700 106.77 -5.14 -19.87
C TRP A 700 105.43 -5.20 -20.61
N ILE A 701 104.67 -4.10 -20.65
CA ILE A 701 103.29 -4.08 -21.15
C ILE A 701 103.16 -4.35 -22.66
N GLY A 702 104.20 -4.08 -23.45
CA GLY A 702 104.23 -4.25 -24.92
C GLY A 702 104.18 -2.93 -25.68
N LEU A 703 105.09 -2.74 -26.63
CA LEU A 703 105.24 -1.50 -27.41
C LEU A 703 103.99 -1.14 -28.23
N ASP A 704 103.24 -2.11 -28.75
CA ASP A 704 101.98 -1.81 -29.44
C ASP A 704 100.97 -1.18 -28.49
N LYS A 705 100.87 -1.66 -27.25
CA LYS A 705 99.97 -1.09 -26.22
C LYS A 705 100.45 0.30 -25.79
N ILE A 706 101.75 0.51 -25.61
CA ILE A 706 102.32 1.83 -25.31
C ILE A 706 102.05 2.81 -26.46
N HIS A 707 102.16 2.36 -27.71
CA HIS A 707 101.81 3.16 -28.88
C HIS A 707 100.31 3.51 -28.89
N GLU A 708 99.41 2.53 -28.77
CA GLU A 708 97.95 2.80 -28.78
C GLU A 708 97.51 3.70 -27.63
N LEU A 709 98.11 3.61 -26.43
CA LEU A 709 97.82 4.50 -25.29
C LEU A 709 98.30 5.94 -25.54
N THR A 710 99.50 6.10 -26.09
CA THR A 710 100.14 7.43 -26.25
C THR A 710 99.81 8.12 -27.57
N ASN A 711 99.37 7.39 -28.60
CA ASN A 711 98.91 7.89 -29.89
C ASN A 711 97.46 8.40 -29.84
N THR A 712 97.18 9.24 -28.85
CA THR A 712 95.88 9.85 -28.56
C THR A 712 96.03 11.37 -28.45
N PRO A 713 94.94 12.17 -28.49
CA PRO A 713 95.02 13.62 -28.25
C PRO A 713 95.55 13.97 -26.85
N THR A 714 95.40 13.06 -25.89
CA THR A 714 95.92 13.19 -24.52
C THR A 714 97.45 13.32 -24.52
N GLN A 715 97.95 14.34 -23.82
CA GLN A 715 99.37 14.42 -23.45
C GLN A 715 99.59 13.62 -22.17
N TYR A 716 100.54 12.69 -22.19
CA TYR A 716 100.93 11.90 -21.01
C TYR A 716 102.26 12.40 -20.47
N GLU A 717 102.36 12.57 -19.16
CA GLU A 717 103.64 12.58 -18.47
C GLU A 717 104.11 11.14 -18.22
N ILE A 718 105.42 10.90 -18.27
CA ILE A 718 106.05 9.64 -17.89
C ILE A 718 106.88 9.83 -16.63
N ARG A 719 106.74 8.90 -15.69
CA ARG A 719 107.48 8.80 -14.44
C ARG A 719 108.28 7.51 -14.42
N PHE A 720 109.55 7.63 -14.07
CA PHE A 720 110.44 6.54 -13.71
C PHE A 720 110.71 6.63 -12.21
N ASP A 721 110.35 5.60 -11.45
CA ASP A 721 110.72 5.45 -10.04
C ASP A 721 111.83 4.40 -9.93
N LEU A 722 112.87 4.70 -9.15
CA LEU A 722 114.13 3.95 -9.08
C LEU A 722 114.49 3.64 -7.62
N GLY A 723 115.10 2.49 -7.37
CA GLY A 723 115.57 2.09 -6.04
C GLY A 723 116.89 1.35 -6.02
N LEU A 724 117.60 1.50 -4.90
CA LEU A 724 118.77 0.72 -4.52
C LEU A 724 118.81 0.61 -2.98
N GLY A 725 118.48 -0.56 -2.43
CA GLY A 725 118.38 -0.78 -0.99
C GLY A 725 117.29 0.07 -0.35
N SER A 726 117.67 0.97 0.56
CA SER A 726 116.80 2.01 1.13
C SER A 726 116.57 3.20 0.21
N ASP A 727 117.51 3.49 -0.71
CA ASP A 727 117.52 4.74 -1.46
C ASP A 727 116.45 4.72 -2.55
N ARG A 728 115.74 5.84 -2.72
CA ARG A 728 114.75 6.02 -3.79
C ARG A 728 114.97 7.34 -4.51
N ALA A 729 114.87 7.33 -5.83
CA ALA A 729 114.88 8.52 -6.66
C ALA A 729 113.88 8.38 -7.81
N TYR A 730 113.56 9.50 -8.46
CA TYR A 730 112.62 9.49 -9.57
C TYR A 730 112.97 10.53 -10.65
N ALA A 731 112.47 10.28 -11.85
CA ALA A 731 112.51 11.18 -13.00
C ALA A 731 111.12 11.26 -13.62
N VAL A 732 110.62 12.46 -13.89
CA VAL A 732 109.36 12.69 -14.62
C VAL A 732 109.63 13.57 -15.82
N TYR A 733 108.97 13.29 -16.94
CA TYR A 733 109.02 14.11 -18.14
C TYR A 733 107.61 14.51 -18.56
N ASP A 734 107.40 15.79 -18.88
CA ASP A 734 106.06 16.38 -19.12
C ASP A 734 105.37 15.95 -20.43
N ASN A 735 106.03 15.13 -21.25
CA ASN A 735 105.46 14.51 -22.44
C ASN A 735 106.12 13.14 -22.66
N PHE A 736 105.34 12.16 -23.13
CA PHE A 736 105.83 10.86 -23.58
C PHE A 736 104.90 10.27 -24.63
N LYS A 737 105.46 10.03 -25.83
CA LYS A 737 104.81 9.30 -26.93
C LYS A 737 105.82 8.45 -27.67
N ILE A 738 105.37 7.35 -28.26
CA ILE A 738 106.19 6.55 -29.18
C ILE A 738 105.53 6.43 -30.55
N ALA A 739 106.34 6.49 -31.60
CA ALA A 739 105.88 6.34 -32.97
C ALA A 739 105.38 4.90 -33.27
N PRO A 740 104.61 4.66 -34.34
CA PRO A 740 104.18 3.30 -34.70
C PRO A 740 105.36 2.40 -35.11
N VAL A 741 105.14 1.08 -35.18
CA VAL A 741 106.13 0.07 -35.58
C VAL A 741 106.86 0.38 -36.89
N ARG A 742 106.20 1.05 -37.86
CA ARG A 742 106.81 1.50 -39.14
C ARG A 742 107.96 2.51 -38.93
N GLN A 743 107.94 3.26 -37.83
CA GLN A 743 109.01 4.16 -37.40
C GLN A 743 109.83 3.56 -36.23
N ARG A 744 109.82 2.24 -36.07
CA ARG A 744 110.58 1.47 -35.08
C ARG A 744 110.42 1.99 -33.63
N PHE A 745 109.21 2.41 -33.28
CA PHE A 745 108.84 2.92 -31.94
C PHE A 745 109.69 4.11 -31.44
N LYS A 746 110.05 5.02 -32.35
CA LYS A 746 110.79 6.26 -32.08
C LYS A 746 110.25 7.03 -30.87
N LEU A 747 111.11 7.29 -29.89
CA LEU A 747 110.78 8.03 -28.66
C LEU A 747 110.52 9.52 -28.94
N THR A 748 109.50 10.06 -28.30
CA THR A 748 109.28 11.49 -28.10
C THR A 748 109.08 11.73 -26.61
N ILE A 749 110.00 12.45 -25.98
CA ILE A 749 109.95 12.79 -24.55
C ILE A 749 109.96 14.32 -24.32
N GLY A 750 109.42 14.75 -23.17
CA GLY A 750 109.28 16.15 -22.76
C GLY A 750 110.40 16.68 -21.88
N LYS A 751 110.12 17.75 -21.13
CA LYS A 751 111.06 18.38 -20.19
C LYS A 751 111.18 17.57 -18.90
N TYR A 752 112.42 17.36 -18.46
CA TYR A 752 112.77 16.68 -17.22
C TYR A 752 112.37 17.46 -15.95
N ARG A 753 111.96 16.73 -14.90
CA ARG A 753 111.94 17.13 -13.49
C ARG A 753 112.16 15.90 -12.60
N GLY A 754 112.87 16.01 -11.48
CA GLY A 754 113.01 14.88 -10.54
C GLY A 754 114.24 14.97 -9.63
N THR A 755 114.61 13.83 -9.04
CA THR A 755 115.79 13.66 -8.17
C THR A 755 116.85 12.72 -8.74
N ALA A 756 116.54 11.94 -9.79
CA ALA A 756 117.45 10.96 -10.38
C ALA A 756 118.42 11.50 -11.46
N GLY A 757 118.40 12.81 -11.74
CA GLY A 757 119.02 13.38 -12.96
C GLY A 757 118.31 12.99 -14.27
N ASP A 758 118.66 13.67 -15.37
CA ASP A 758 118.08 13.44 -16.71
C ASP A 758 118.94 12.47 -17.52
N ALA A 759 118.42 11.26 -17.75
CA ALA A 759 119.03 10.28 -18.64
C ALA A 759 118.32 10.14 -20.00
N MET A 760 117.08 10.63 -20.14
CA MET A 760 116.23 10.29 -21.29
C MET A 760 116.19 11.36 -22.38
N THR A 761 116.52 12.62 -22.07
CA THR A 761 116.64 13.66 -23.11
C THR A 761 117.75 13.32 -24.12
N TYR A 762 118.81 12.63 -23.68
CA TYR A 762 119.85 12.05 -24.55
C TYR A 762 119.31 11.04 -25.57
N HIS A 763 118.27 10.30 -25.20
CA HIS A 763 117.58 9.29 -26.01
C HIS A 763 116.43 9.87 -26.87
N GLN A 764 116.25 11.20 -26.88
CA GLN A 764 115.20 11.87 -27.65
C GLN A 764 115.27 11.53 -29.14
N GLY A 765 114.14 11.14 -29.73
CA GLY A 765 114.05 10.84 -31.16
C GLY A 765 114.78 9.57 -31.60
N ARG A 766 115.23 8.70 -30.69
CA ARG A 766 115.82 7.40 -31.04
C ARG A 766 114.74 6.32 -31.23
N PRO A 767 114.89 5.38 -32.18
CA PRO A 767 114.06 4.18 -32.27
C PRO A 767 114.35 3.21 -31.12
N TRP A 768 113.50 2.22 -30.93
CA TRP A 768 113.75 1.10 -30.01
C TRP A 768 114.76 0.13 -30.61
N THR A 769 115.67 -0.41 -29.81
CA THR A 769 116.68 -1.40 -30.24
C THR A 769 116.62 -2.65 -29.37
N THR A 770 116.63 -3.83 -30.00
CA THR A 770 116.68 -5.15 -29.33
C THR A 770 117.88 -5.97 -29.80
N MET A 771 118.14 -7.09 -29.12
CA MET A 771 119.26 -7.99 -29.43
C MET A 771 119.25 -8.58 -30.86
N ASP A 772 118.09 -8.53 -31.52
CA ASP A 772 117.77 -9.09 -32.83
C ASP A 772 117.25 -8.03 -33.83
N SER A 773 117.14 -6.77 -33.42
CA SER A 773 116.79 -5.64 -34.29
C SER A 773 117.63 -4.44 -33.87
N ASP A 774 118.73 -4.24 -34.60
CA ASP A 774 119.64 -3.12 -34.38
C ASP A 774 119.11 -1.85 -35.05
N ASN A 775 118.91 -0.81 -34.25
CA ASN A 775 118.34 0.46 -34.69
C ASN A 775 119.04 1.67 -34.06
N ASP A 776 120.11 1.48 -33.26
CA ASP A 776 120.78 2.57 -32.54
C ASP A 776 121.84 3.29 -33.39
N LEU A 777 122.66 4.16 -32.78
CA LEU A 777 123.69 4.95 -33.48
C LEU A 777 125.13 4.49 -33.19
N ALA A 778 125.33 3.44 -32.40
CA ALA A 778 126.67 2.92 -32.11
C ALA A 778 127.20 2.04 -33.24
N LEU A 779 128.51 1.77 -33.22
CA LEU A 779 129.14 0.78 -34.11
C LEU A 779 128.83 -0.67 -33.71
N THR A 780 128.16 -0.89 -32.58
CA THR A 780 127.81 -2.21 -32.03
C THR A 780 126.45 -2.17 -31.36
N ASN A 781 125.53 -3.06 -31.74
CA ASN A 781 124.20 -3.22 -31.13
C ASN A 781 124.23 -3.09 -29.60
N CYS A 782 123.74 -1.95 -29.09
CA CYS A 782 123.83 -1.63 -27.67
C CYS A 782 123.00 -2.60 -26.80
N ALA A 783 121.92 -3.16 -27.34
CA ALA A 783 121.12 -4.16 -26.62
C ALA A 783 121.86 -5.50 -26.39
N ARG A 784 122.70 -5.93 -27.34
CA ARG A 784 123.57 -7.11 -27.20
C ARG A 784 124.70 -6.88 -26.22
N THR A 785 125.27 -5.68 -26.21
CA THR A 785 126.34 -5.28 -25.28
C THR A 785 125.80 -5.17 -23.85
N HIS A 786 124.73 -4.38 -23.66
CA HIS A 786 124.18 -3.98 -22.37
C HIS A 786 123.03 -4.86 -21.83
N LYS A 787 122.75 -5.99 -22.48
CA LYS A 787 121.81 -7.04 -22.04
C LYS A 787 120.38 -6.56 -21.72
N GLY A 788 119.91 -5.56 -22.45
CA GLY A 788 118.56 -5.00 -22.32
C GLY A 788 118.17 -4.18 -23.53
N ALA A 789 116.89 -4.10 -23.86
CA ALA A 789 116.38 -3.30 -24.97
C ALA A 789 116.00 -1.88 -24.54
N TRP A 790 116.34 -0.86 -25.32
CA TRP A 790 116.08 0.54 -24.99
C TRP A 790 116.04 1.43 -26.25
N TRP A 791 115.73 2.72 -26.06
CA TRP A 791 115.82 3.78 -27.08
C TRP A 791 117.25 4.30 -27.28
N TYR A 792 118.22 3.41 -27.48
CA TYR A 792 119.64 3.76 -27.46
C TYR A 792 120.05 4.85 -28.47
N ALA A 793 120.93 5.74 -28.04
CA ALA A 793 121.63 6.71 -28.90
C ALA A 793 122.99 6.14 -29.30
N ASN A 794 124.10 6.75 -28.89
CA ASN A 794 125.40 6.06 -28.87
C ASN A 794 125.47 5.27 -27.55
N CYS A 795 124.80 4.12 -27.53
CA CYS A 795 124.43 3.39 -26.30
C CYS A 795 123.71 4.28 -25.27
N HIS A 796 124.10 4.30 -23.98
CA HIS A 796 123.17 4.69 -22.91
C HIS A 796 123.68 5.52 -21.74
N LEU A 797 122.75 6.30 -21.19
CA LEU A 797 122.75 6.86 -19.83
C LEU A 797 121.70 6.19 -18.92
N ALA A 798 120.90 5.26 -19.46
CA ALA A 798 119.92 4.48 -18.71
C ALA A 798 119.58 3.19 -19.48
N ASN A 799 119.40 2.10 -18.74
CA ASN A 799 118.88 0.84 -19.25
C ASN A 799 118.13 0.11 -18.13
N LEU A 800 116.82 0.39 -17.98
CA LEU A 800 115.99 -0.27 -16.97
C LEU A 800 115.64 -1.72 -17.36
N ASN A 801 115.99 -2.12 -18.58
CA ASN A 801 115.77 -3.46 -19.13
C ASN A 801 117.05 -4.33 -19.11
N GLY A 802 118.13 -3.87 -18.47
CA GLY A 802 119.40 -4.59 -18.34
C GLY A 802 119.32 -5.88 -17.53
N LYS A 803 120.46 -6.57 -17.38
CA LYS A 803 120.50 -7.82 -16.60
C LYS A 803 120.39 -7.51 -15.10
N TRP A 804 119.51 -8.21 -14.40
CA TRP A 804 119.28 -7.98 -12.97
C TRP A 804 120.51 -8.33 -12.12
N GLY A 805 120.85 -7.47 -11.16
CA GLY A 805 121.96 -7.67 -10.22
C GLY A 805 123.36 -7.66 -10.84
N ASP A 806 123.51 -7.38 -12.13
CA ASP A 806 124.81 -7.45 -12.82
C ASP A 806 125.54 -6.10 -12.75
N ASN A 807 126.64 -6.05 -11.99
CA ASN A 807 127.44 -4.85 -11.79
C ASN A 807 128.56 -4.68 -12.84
N ALA A 808 128.61 -5.50 -13.89
CA ALA A 808 129.52 -5.28 -15.01
C ALA A 808 129.18 -3.98 -15.75
N HIS A 809 130.21 -3.29 -16.25
CA HIS A 809 130.13 -1.96 -16.87
C HIS A 809 128.98 -1.82 -17.88
N SER A 810 127.96 -1.06 -17.50
CA SER A 810 126.77 -0.74 -18.29
C SER A 810 125.88 -1.95 -18.64
N VAL A 811 126.01 -3.09 -17.95
CA VAL A 811 125.23 -4.33 -18.17
C VAL A 811 124.00 -4.43 -17.25
N GLY A 812 124.09 -3.88 -16.05
CA GLY A 812 123.04 -3.91 -15.03
C GLY A 812 121.79 -3.10 -15.38
N VAL A 813 120.77 -3.24 -14.54
CA VAL A 813 119.62 -2.31 -14.53
C VAL A 813 120.10 -0.97 -13.99
N ASN A 814 120.23 0.06 -14.82
CA ASN A 814 120.97 1.27 -14.42
C ASN A 814 120.35 2.60 -14.89
N TRP A 815 120.71 3.66 -14.19
CA TRP A 815 120.40 5.07 -14.49
C TRP A 815 121.61 5.91 -14.09
N GLU A 816 122.41 6.27 -15.09
CA GLU A 816 123.78 6.78 -14.93
C GLU A 816 123.84 8.08 -14.10
N PRO A 817 122.95 9.08 -14.30
CA PRO A 817 122.96 10.33 -13.53
C PRO A 817 122.61 10.20 -12.02
N TRP A 818 122.30 9.00 -11.52
CA TRP A 818 121.96 8.77 -10.10
C TRP A 818 122.92 7.82 -9.36
N LYS A 819 123.25 6.67 -9.95
CA LYS A 819 124.12 5.64 -9.34
C LYS A 819 125.22 5.14 -10.30
N GLY A 820 125.43 5.85 -11.42
CA GLY A 820 126.37 5.44 -12.46
C GLY A 820 125.92 4.19 -13.22
N HIS A 821 126.84 3.62 -13.98
CA HIS A 821 126.64 2.45 -14.83
C HIS A 821 127.34 1.18 -14.30
N LEU A 822 127.91 1.23 -13.10
CA LEU A 822 128.62 0.13 -12.43
C LEU A 822 127.83 -0.50 -11.26
N THR A 823 126.56 -0.11 -11.09
CA THR A 823 125.68 -0.61 -10.03
C THR A 823 124.31 -0.93 -10.62
N SER A 824 123.85 -2.17 -10.47
CA SER A 824 122.47 -2.55 -10.81
C SER A 824 121.52 -2.12 -9.70
N LEU A 825 120.46 -1.42 -10.09
CA LEU A 825 119.30 -1.07 -9.27
C LEU A 825 118.50 -2.33 -8.89
N ASP A 826 117.82 -2.29 -7.74
CA ASP A 826 116.98 -3.37 -7.21
C ASP A 826 115.48 -3.07 -7.28
N PHE A 827 115.11 -1.89 -7.78
CA PHE A 827 113.73 -1.53 -8.09
C PHE A 827 113.67 -0.55 -9.28
N THR A 828 112.78 -0.81 -10.23
CA THR A 828 112.42 0.15 -11.29
C THR A 828 110.93 0.05 -11.63
N GLU A 829 110.25 1.18 -11.74
CA GLU A 829 108.98 1.29 -12.45
C GLU A 829 109.03 2.37 -13.51
N MET A 830 108.37 2.12 -14.64
CA MET A 830 108.09 3.09 -15.71
C MET A 830 106.58 3.20 -15.87
N LYS A 831 106.00 4.37 -15.61
CA LYS A 831 104.54 4.56 -15.57
C LYS A 831 104.10 5.92 -16.14
N ILE A 832 102.90 5.98 -16.72
CA ILE A 832 102.37 7.18 -17.41
C ILE A 832 101.03 7.64 -16.82
N ARG A 833 100.75 8.94 -16.97
CA ARG A 833 99.49 9.56 -16.52
C ARG A 833 99.15 10.77 -17.41
N PRO A 834 97.86 11.09 -17.66
CA PRO A 834 97.51 12.31 -18.37
C PRO A 834 98.03 13.56 -17.65
N VAL A 835 98.66 14.49 -18.39
CA VAL A 835 99.17 15.75 -17.83
C VAL A 835 98.02 16.54 -17.22
N GLY A 836 98.18 16.97 -15.97
CA GLY A 836 97.16 17.71 -15.24
C GLY A 836 96.00 16.87 -14.71
N ALA A 837 96.09 15.53 -14.70
CA ALA A 837 95.03 14.65 -14.16
C ALA A 837 94.54 15.01 -12.75
N LEU A 838 95.43 15.56 -11.91
CA LEU A 838 95.17 16.03 -10.54
C LEU A 838 94.82 17.53 -10.42
N SER A 839 94.85 18.29 -11.52
CA SER A 839 94.66 19.75 -11.54
C SER A 839 93.18 20.15 -11.52
N SER A 840 92.44 19.68 -10.53
CA SER A 840 90.98 19.89 -10.38
C SER A 840 90.62 20.98 -9.36
N ARG A 841 91.42 22.05 -9.24
CA ARG A 841 91.08 23.25 -8.46
C ARG A 841 90.97 24.50 -9.35
N LYS A 842 89.80 25.17 -9.25
CA LYS A 842 89.44 26.49 -9.83
C LYS A 842 89.39 26.62 -11.36
N ARG A 843 88.36 26.03 -11.98
CA ARG A 843 87.56 26.71 -13.04
C ARG A 843 86.07 26.36 -12.91
N ARG A 844 85.36 27.08 -12.05
CA ARG A 844 83.88 27.13 -11.94
C ARG A 844 83.45 28.59 -11.88
N SER A 845 83.18 29.21 -13.04
CA SER A 845 82.44 30.49 -13.16
C SER A 845 82.30 30.90 -14.63
N LEU A 846 81.18 30.51 -15.26
CA LEU A 846 80.46 31.14 -16.39
C LEU A 846 79.35 30.15 -16.82
N MET A 847 78.26 30.65 -17.43
CA MET A 847 77.03 29.89 -17.71
C MET A 847 76.26 29.40 -16.47
N ALA A 848 75.82 30.32 -15.61
CA ALA A 848 74.80 30.07 -14.58
C ALA A 848 74.13 31.37 -14.09
N ARG A 849 73.60 32.22 -14.99
CA ARG A 849 72.89 33.45 -14.59
C ARG A 849 71.86 33.94 -15.62
N GLU A 850 70.75 33.23 -15.74
CA GLU A 850 69.46 33.79 -16.18
C GLU A 850 68.31 32.92 -15.64
N GLY A 851 67.08 33.46 -15.57
CA GLY A 851 65.94 32.72 -15.03
C GLY A 851 65.65 32.89 -13.52
N LYS A 852 65.58 34.13 -13.03
CA LYS A 852 64.69 34.47 -11.89
C LYS A 852 63.55 35.33 -12.39
N SER A 853 62.33 35.01 -11.96
CA SER A 853 61.09 35.65 -12.38
C SER A 853 60.99 37.10 -11.92
N ARG A 854 60.30 37.92 -12.73
CA ARG A 854 59.76 39.21 -12.27
C ARG A 854 58.55 38.94 -11.38
N VAL A 855 58.55 39.53 -10.18
CA VAL A 855 57.32 39.97 -9.51
C VAL A 855 57.52 41.44 -9.17
N SER A 856 56.44 42.22 -9.27
CA SER A 856 56.46 43.68 -9.24
C SER A 856 56.72 44.26 -7.85
N ASN A 857 57.44 45.37 -7.81
CA ASN A 857 57.09 46.48 -6.94
C ASN A 857 57.25 47.78 -7.72
N GLY A 858 56.14 48.48 -7.93
CA GLY A 858 56.11 49.74 -8.68
C GLY A 858 56.37 50.91 -7.75
N TYR A 859 57.34 51.75 -8.10
CA TYR A 859 57.52 53.09 -7.52
C TYR A 859 57.85 54.05 -8.66
N ASN A 860 56.93 54.96 -8.97
CA ASN A 860 57.20 56.40 -9.02
C ASN A 860 55.95 57.21 -9.35
N LYS A 861 56.13 58.53 -9.26
CA LYS A 861 55.28 59.59 -9.81
C LYS A 861 54.96 59.39 -11.29
#